data_AF-A0A1R3JA27-F1
#
_entry.id   AF-A0A1R3JA27-F1
#
_cell.length_a   1.000
_cell.length_b   1.000
_cell.length_c   1.000
_cell.angle_alpha   90.00
_cell.angle_beta   90.00
_cell.angle_gamma   90.00
#
_symmetry.space_group_name_H-M   'P 1'
#
loop_
_entity.id
_entity.type
_entity.pdbx_description
1 polymer ?
#
loop_
_entity_poly.entity_id
_entity_poly.type
_entity_poly.pdbx_seq_one_letter_code
_entity_poly.pdbx_strand_id
1 'polypeptide(L)'
;MAQSDDHSAQNPGIEQQRVIIPNKQGEKLVGILHETGSKGIVVLCHGFRATKVEKEGISAFRFDFAGIGESEGSFEFGNTRRDVDDLHTVIQHFCGANRIVTAVLGHSKGGLVVLLYASKYHDINTVINVSSRYNLKKGMEGPFTKSFLGKDFMDRIKKDGFVDVKNQTGEFRVTLESLMDQLSINMHEECLKIPRECRVLTVHGSADEITPVEESFEFDKTIPNHKLHIVEGANHVYTSHKTELASVVLRIEQQRVIIPNKHGEKLVGLLHETGSKGIVVLCHGVGATKDHPIMVNLAVALEKEGISAFRFDFAGIGESEGSSGFGNIIQEVDDLHAVIQHFCGANRKVTAILGHSKGGLVVLLYASKYHDIHTVINVCSRYDFKKGLEGPFGKDFMDRFKKDGFIDVKNPTGEYRVTLESVMDLLSINMHEECLKIPRECRVLTIHGSADEITPVEDAFEFAKLLDCKKNKEMEILACKFQPFILNLSNYKARSNFLKFPHPQIHYNSSATTLTLRMAHSDHSAQNPGIEQQRVIIPNKHGEKLVGLLHETGSKEIVVLCHGFRSTKADQIMVNLAVALEKEGISAFRFDFAGNGESEGSFEFGNYLREADDLHAVIQHFCGANRTVSTILGHSKVINASGRYDLKKGIEERFGKDFMDRIKQDGFLDFKDKKGEYRVTLESLMDRLSINMHEECLKIPKECRVLTVHGSADEIIPVEDAFEFAKIIPNNELHIVRFILSANRISVPNLTTLRMAHSLSDQNPVNEQQRVIIPNKHGEKLVGLLHEHGSKEIVVLCHGFRSSKDYTTMRTLVAAFEKEGISVFRFDFAGNGESEGSFQYGNYYREADDLHAVIQHLSGENRVVIAILGHSKGGNVVLLYASKYQDIPMVVNVSGRYDLKRGIAERLGEDFMEKIKKDGYIDVKNKQGDVEYRVTEESLMDRLGTDMHEACLKIDKDCRLLTVHGSADVIVPVEDASSFAKIIPNHQLHILKRANHGYTLHQTKLASVVLNFIKDGLSAT
;
A
#
# COMPACT_ATOMS: atom_id res chain seq x y z
N MET A 1 26.84 35.15 -11.37
CA MET A 1 27.49 34.90 -12.67
C MET A 1 26.44 35.05 -13.76
N ALA A 2 26.32 36.24 -14.34
CA ALA A 2 25.60 36.45 -15.59
C ALA A 2 26.61 37.18 -16.49
N GLN A 3 27.32 36.42 -17.32
CA GLN A 3 28.10 37.01 -18.40
C GLN A 3 27.12 37.55 -19.44
N SER A 4 27.44 38.75 -19.91
CA SER A 4 26.82 39.45 -21.02
C SER A 4 27.02 38.66 -22.31
N ASP A 5 26.06 37.81 -22.67
CA ASP A 5 26.03 37.19 -24.00
C ASP A 5 24.77 37.59 -24.79
N ASP A 6 25.07 38.33 -25.85
CA ASP A 6 24.39 38.53 -27.13
C ASP A 6 22.97 39.13 -27.15
N HIS A 7 22.88 40.28 -27.82
CA HIS A 7 21.66 41.07 -28.09
C HIS A 7 21.02 40.76 -29.46
N SER A 8 21.46 39.71 -30.18
CA SER A 8 21.30 39.66 -31.64
C SER A 8 20.26 38.70 -32.25
N ALA A 9 19.37 38.05 -31.49
CA ALA A 9 18.35 37.16 -32.07
C ALA A 9 16.90 37.64 -31.81
N GLN A 10 16.46 38.66 -32.56
CA GLN A 10 15.04 39.04 -32.65
C GLN A 10 14.30 38.11 -33.61
N ASN A 11 13.18 37.51 -33.16
CA ASN A 11 12.31 36.69 -34.01
C ASN A 11 11.19 37.59 -34.58
N PRO A 12 11.06 37.78 -35.91
CA PRO A 12 10.25 38.86 -36.49
C PRO A 12 8.71 38.71 -36.42
N GLY A 13 8.17 37.86 -35.55
CA GLY A 13 6.74 37.50 -35.53
C GLY A 13 6.05 37.51 -34.17
N ILE A 14 6.70 37.99 -33.09
CA ILE A 14 6.10 37.97 -31.76
C ILE A 14 6.18 39.36 -31.09
N GLU A 15 5.05 39.86 -30.60
CA GLU A 15 4.93 41.18 -29.99
C GLU A 15 5.48 41.15 -28.56
N GLN A 16 6.63 41.81 -28.35
CA GLN A 16 7.19 42.04 -27.02
C GLN A 16 6.76 43.42 -26.53
N GLN A 17 6.04 43.44 -25.40
CA GLN A 17 5.59 44.67 -24.78
C GLN A 17 6.39 44.95 -23.51
N ARG A 18 6.91 46.17 -23.38
CA ARG A 18 7.50 46.65 -22.12
C ARG A 18 6.38 47.02 -21.15
N VAL A 19 6.39 46.44 -19.96
CA VAL A 19 5.39 46.69 -18.91
C VAL A 19 6.09 47.25 -17.67
N ILE A 20 5.46 48.24 -17.04
CA ILE A 20 5.96 48.89 -15.84
C ILE A 20 4.91 48.73 -14.75
N ILE A 21 5.31 48.14 -13.62
CA ILE A 21 4.43 47.82 -12.50
C ILE A 21 4.98 48.52 -11.25
N PRO A 22 4.26 49.48 -10.64
CA PRO A 22 4.70 50.08 -9.39
C PRO A 22 4.57 49.06 -8.24
N ASN A 23 5.63 48.85 -7.46
CA ASN A 23 5.59 48.02 -6.26
C ASN A 23 4.94 48.75 -5.07
N LYS A 24 4.87 48.08 -3.91
CA LYS A 24 4.30 48.64 -2.66
C LYS A 24 5.00 49.93 -2.18
N GLN A 25 6.26 50.12 -2.52
CA GLN A 25 7.06 51.29 -2.18
C GLN A 25 6.95 52.41 -3.22
N GLY A 26 6.21 52.19 -4.32
CA GLY A 26 6.05 53.13 -5.42
C GLY A 26 7.18 53.10 -6.45
N GLU A 27 8.13 52.17 -6.33
CA GLU A 27 9.22 51.97 -7.28
C GLU A 27 8.71 51.21 -8.50
N LYS A 28 9.18 51.60 -9.68
CA LYS A 28 8.78 50.97 -10.93
C LYS A 28 9.56 49.67 -11.18
N LEU A 29 8.87 48.53 -11.09
CA LEU A 29 9.34 47.25 -11.58
C LEU A 29 9.17 47.20 -13.10
N VAL A 30 10.25 46.92 -13.81
CA VAL A 30 10.26 46.86 -15.28
C VAL A 30 10.34 45.41 -15.72
N GLY A 31 9.49 45.06 -16.68
CA GLY A 31 9.52 43.75 -17.31
C GLY A 31 9.13 43.75 -18.78
N ILE A 32 9.30 42.60 -19.40
CA ILE A 32 8.98 42.34 -20.80
C ILE A 32 7.92 41.24 -20.82
N LEU A 33 6.75 41.62 -21.33
CA LEU A 33 5.65 40.72 -21.63
C LEU A 33 5.84 40.19 -23.04
N HIS A 34 5.82 38.87 -23.15
CA HIS A 34 5.75 38.16 -24.40
C HIS A 34 4.34 37.61 -24.56
N GLU A 35 3.56 38.21 -25.47
CA GLU A 35 2.15 37.90 -25.63
C GLU A 35 1.93 36.89 -26.77
N THR A 36 1.13 35.87 -26.49
CA THR A 36 0.75 34.84 -27.49
C THR A 36 -0.77 34.77 -27.69
N GLY A 37 -1.55 35.62 -26.99
CA GLY A 37 -3.00 35.66 -27.03
C GLY A 37 -3.69 34.71 -26.03
N SER A 38 -2.92 33.96 -25.23
CA SER A 38 -3.45 33.09 -24.17
C SER A 38 -3.85 33.89 -22.94
N LYS A 39 -4.98 33.53 -22.29
CA LYS A 39 -5.34 34.11 -20.97
C LYS A 39 -4.37 33.71 -19.86
N GLY A 40 -3.73 32.54 -19.99
CA GLY A 40 -2.69 32.04 -19.09
C GLY A 40 -1.37 32.77 -19.31
N ILE A 41 -0.63 33.03 -18.23
CA ILE A 41 0.69 33.66 -18.25
C ILE A 41 1.64 33.01 -17.24
N VAL A 42 2.88 32.76 -17.67
CA VAL A 42 3.95 32.30 -16.78
C VAL A 42 4.80 33.48 -16.34
N VAL A 43 4.97 33.67 -15.03
CA VAL A 43 5.82 34.73 -14.48
C VAL A 43 7.22 34.18 -14.19
N LEU A 44 8.24 34.84 -14.72
CA LEU A 44 9.63 34.40 -14.68
C LEU A 44 10.45 35.36 -13.81
N CYS A 45 10.97 34.83 -12.70
CA CYS A 45 11.80 35.54 -11.75
C CYS A 45 13.29 35.24 -11.99
N HIS A 46 14.10 36.27 -12.14
CA HIS A 46 15.57 36.23 -12.08
C HIS A 46 16.26 35.28 -13.08
N GLY A 47 16.97 35.82 -14.09
CA GLY A 47 18.02 35.11 -14.84
C GLY A 47 17.60 34.04 -15.87
N PHE A 48 16.32 33.68 -15.97
CA PHE A 48 15.85 32.71 -16.96
C PHE A 48 15.45 33.39 -18.29
N ARG A 49 16.20 33.18 -19.38
CA ARG A 49 15.79 33.62 -20.73
C ARG A 49 14.85 32.58 -21.35
N ALA A 50 13.61 32.98 -21.59
CA ALA A 50 12.50 32.13 -22.01
C ALA A 50 12.40 31.87 -23.53
N THR A 51 13.49 32.02 -24.29
CA THR A 51 13.51 31.86 -25.76
C THR A 51 12.92 30.57 -26.32
N LYS A 52 12.69 29.54 -25.51
CA LYS A 52 11.98 28.31 -25.90
C LYS A 52 10.54 28.23 -25.38
N VAL A 53 10.22 28.80 -24.22
CA VAL A 53 8.82 28.94 -23.74
C VAL A 53 8.04 29.86 -24.68
N GLU A 54 8.70 30.93 -25.11
CA GLU A 54 8.23 31.90 -26.09
C GLU A 54 7.91 31.26 -27.46
N LYS A 55 8.65 30.23 -27.87
CA LYS A 55 8.46 29.54 -29.16
C LYS A 55 7.30 28.54 -29.18
N GLU A 56 6.78 28.15 -28.02
CA GLU A 56 5.75 27.13 -27.87
C GLU A 56 4.33 27.72 -27.69
N GLY A 57 4.17 29.04 -27.89
CA GLY A 57 2.87 29.70 -27.85
C GLY A 57 2.34 30.02 -26.44
N ILE A 58 3.18 29.99 -25.41
CA ILE A 58 2.82 30.34 -24.03
C ILE A 58 3.16 31.82 -23.77
N SER A 59 2.21 32.58 -23.22
CA SER A 59 2.49 33.96 -22.80
C SER A 59 3.37 33.96 -21.55
N ALA A 60 4.39 34.81 -21.53
CA ALA A 60 5.35 34.85 -20.42
C ALA A 60 5.71 36.30 -20.06
N PHE A 61 5.88 36.56 -18.77
CA PHE A 61 6.36 37.84 -18.27
C PHE A 61 7.63 37.65 -17.48
N ARG A 62 8.72 38.29 -17.93
CA ARG A 62 9.98 38.39 -17.21
C ARG A 62 10.15 39.80 -16.67
N PHE A 63 10.60 39.93 -15.43
CA PHE A 63 10.81 41.24 -14.82
C PHE A 63 12.04 41.25 -13.92
N ASP A 64 12.53 42.46 -13.67
CA ASP A 64 13.60 42.70 -12.71
C ASP A 64 13.00 43.13 -11.36
N PHE A 65 13.50 42.58 -10.26
CA PHE A 65 13.15 43.04 -8.90
C PHE A 65 13.66 44.46 -8.64
N ALA A 66 13.13 45.13 -7.62
CA ALA A 66 13.56 46.49 -7.28
C ALA A 66 15.09 46.59 -7.11
N GLY A 67 15.68 47.62 -7.70
CA GLY A 67 17.12 47.86 -7.71
C GLY A 67 17.96 46.98 -8.65
N ILE A 68 17.34 46.05 -9.40
CA ILE A 68 18.03 45.22 -10.40
C ILE A 68 17.68 45.69 -11.81
N GLY A 69 18.66 45.65 -12.73
CA GLY A 69 18.41 45.84 -14.16
C GLY A 69 17.80 47.20 -14.48
N GLU A 70 16.62 47.20 -15.11
CA GLU A 70 15.88 48.43 -15.45
C GLU A 70 14.90 48.90 -14.36
N SER A 71 14.70 48.12 -13.30
CA SER A 71 13.77 48.46 -12.21
C SER A 71 14.34 49.53 -11.27
N GLU A 72 13.49 50.44 -10.81
CA GLU A 72 13.85 51.48 -9.84
C GLU A 72 14.18 50.86 -8.46
N GLY A 73 14.93 51.61 -7.64
CA GLY A 73 15.35 51.21 -6.29
C GLY A 73 16.86 51.00 -6.14
N SER A 74 17.31 50.65 -4.94
CA SER A 74 18.71 50.30 -4.65
C SER A 74 18.85 48.80 -4.47
N PHE A 75 19.79 48.18 -5.18
CA PHE A 75 20.09 46.76 -5.02
C PHE A 75 20.63 46.48 -3.61
N GLU A 76 19.94 45.63 -2.87
CA GLU A 76 20.34 45.14 -1.56
C GLU A 76 20.44 43.62 -1.56
N PHE A 77 21.65 43.10 -1.33
CA PHE A 77 21.86 41.66 -1.28
C PHE A 77 21.17 41.06 -0.05
N GLY A 78 20.25 40.15 -0.27
CA GLY A 78 19.62 39.33 0.77
C GLY A 78 18.24 39.75 1.26
N ASN A 79 17.68 40.84 0.71
CA ASN A 79 16.31 41.28 1.03
C ASN A 79 15.22 40.39 0.36
N THR A 80 15.20 39.12 0.73
CA THR A 80 14.40 38.07 0.06
C THR A 80 12.89 38.27 0.29
N ARG A 81 12.49 38.82 1.44
CA ARG A 81 11.08 39.13 1.73
C ARG A 81 10.53 40.25 0.86
N ARG A 82 11.35 41.25 0.55
CA ARG A 82 10.99 42.32 -0.40
C ARG A 82 10.80 41.76 -1.80
N ASP A 83 11.69 40.88 -2.26
CA ASP A 83 11.53 40.20 -3.56
C ASP A 83 10.20 39.41 -3.62
N VAL A 84 9.78 38.80 -2.51
CA VAL A 84 8.47 38.11 -2.41
C VAL A 84 7.31 39.11 -2.54
N ASP A 85 7.41 40.31 -1.96
CA ASP A 85 6.40 41.38 -2.09
C ASP A 85 6.35 42.00 -3.51
N ASP A 86 7.52 42.15 -4.15
CA ASP A 86 7.61 42.57 -5.55
C ASP A 86 6.94 41.54 -6.49
N LEU A 87 7.25 40.25 -6.31
CA LEU A 87 6.60 39.16 -7.05
C LEU A 87 5.09 39.17 -6.83
N HIS A 88 4.63 39.38 -5.60
CA HIS A 88 3.20 39.51 -5.31
C HIS A 88 2.56 40.65 -6.10
N THR A 89 3.21 41.81 -6.16
CA THR A 89 2.69 42.97 -6.87
C THR A 89 2.56 42.71 -8.38
N VAL A 90 3.55 42.00 -8.95
CA VAL A 90 3.51 41.55 -10.34
C VAL A 90 2.35 40.58 -10.60
N ILE A 91 2.16 39.58 -9.74
CA ILE A 91 1.07 38.60 -9.87
C ILE A 91 -0.29 39.32 -9.80
N GLN A 92 -0.46 40.20 -8.82
CA GLN A 92 -1.71 40.96 -8.64
C GLN A 92 -2.00 41.91 -9.81
N HIS A 93 -0.97 42.47 -10.44
CA HIS A 93 -1.14 43.28 -11.66
C HIS A 93 -1.80 42.48 -12.79
N PHE A 94 -1.31 41.26 -13.06
CA PHE A 94 -1.88 40.40 -14.11
C PHE A 94 -3.26 39.86 -13.72
N CYS A 95 -3.47 39.45 -12.47
CA CYS A 95 -4.79 39.05 -11.98
C CYS A 95 -5.81 40.18 -12.14
N GLY A 96 -5.45 41.42 -11.78
CA GLY A 96 -6.29 42.61 -11.96
C GLY A 96 -6.58 42.95 -13.42
N ALA A 97 -5.69 42.56 -14.34
CA ALA A 97 -5.90 42.66 -15.79
C ALA A 97 -6.70 41.47 -16.37
N ASN A 98 -7.36 40.66 -15.53
CA ASN A 98 -8.14 39.49 -15.91
C ASN A 98 -7.31 38.41 -16.65
N ARG A 99 -6.02 38.31 -16.32
CA ARG A 99 -5.10 37.26 -16.77
C ARG A 99 -4.98 36.20 -15.67
N ILE A 100 -4.69 34.96 -16.06
CA ILE A 100 -4.49 33.84 -15.15
C ILE A 100 -3.00 33.58 -15.05
N VAL A 101 -2.37 33.85 -13.91
CA VAL A 101 -0.97 33.43 -13.69
C VAL A 101 -0.96 31.93 -13.45
N THR A 102 -0.46 31.15 -14.42
CA THR A 102 -0.55 29.69 -14.42
C THR A 102 0.62 29.01 -13.72
N ALA A 103 1.79 29.63 -13.76
CA ALA A 103 2.97 29.21 -13.03
C ALA A 103 3.91 30.38 -12.72
N VAL A 104 4.64 30.25 -11.62
CA VAL A 104 5.78 31.11 -11.30
C VAL A 104 7.06 30.28 -11.33
N LEU A 105 8.09 30.78 -12.00
CA LEU A 105 9.38 30.12 -12.12
C LEU A 105 10.47 31.02 -11.56
N GLY A 106 11.39 30.43 -10.81
CA GLY A 106 12.57 31.12 -10.31
C GLY A 106 13.83 30.28 -10.40
N HIS A 107 14.96 30.90 -10.77
CA HIS A 107 16.29 30.29 -10.77
C HIS A 107 17.15 30.82 -9.62
N SER A 108 17.90 29.94 -8.96
CA SER A 108 18.82 30.27 -7.86
C SER A 108 18.10 31.04 -6.74
N LYS A 109 18.46 32.30 -6.45
CA LYS A 109 17.72 33.17 -5.52
C LYS A 109 16.25 33.33 -5.92
N GLY A 110 15.95 33.44 -7.21
CA GLY A 110 14.57 33.48 -7.70
C GLY A 110 13.78 32.22 -7.32
N GLY A 111 14.44 31.05 -7.34
CA GLY A 111 13.83 29.77 -6.93
C GLY A 111 13.43 29.76 -5.46
N LEU A 112 14.25 30.38 -4.60
CA LEU A 112 13.93 30.61 -3.19
C LEU A 112 12.70 31.53 -3.04
N VAL A 113 12.67 32.65 -3.79
CA VAL A 113 11.58 33.63 -3.76
C VAL A 113 10.23 33.00 -4.13
N VAL A 114 10.18 32.19 -5.21
CA VAL A 114 8.91 31.57 -5.63
C VAL A 114 8.38 30.54 -4.63
N LEU A 115 9.27 29.81 -3.92
CA LEU A 115 8.87 28.90 -2.85
C LEU A 115 8.32 29.65 -1.63
N LEU A 116 8.98 30.75 -1.23
CA LEU A 116 8.51 31.61 -0.15
C LEU A 116 7.21 32.32 -0.49
N TYR A 117 7.03 32.72 -1.75
CA TYR A 117 5.78 33.27 -2.25
C TYR A 117 4.62 32.28 -2.06
N ALA A 118 4.81 31.03 -2.52
CA ALA A 118 3.82 29.98 -2.40
C ALA A 118 3.51 29.60 -0.95
N SER A 119 4.48 29.72 -0.05
CA SER A 119 4.31 29.57 1.41
C SER A 119 3.52 30.72 2.05
N LYS A 120 3.60 31.94 1.50
CA LYS A 120 3.02 33.14 2.11
C LYS A 120 1.62 33.47 1.61
N TYR A 121 1.37 33.36 0.30
CA TYR A 121 0.17 33.90 -0.33
C TYR A 121 -0.85 32.85 -0.76
N HIS A 122 -0.43 31.61 -1.00
CA HIS A 122 -1.29 30.46 -1.33
C HIS A 122 -2.19 30.67 -2.56
N ASP A 123 -1.94 31.70 -3.37
CA ASP A 123 -2.75 32.13 -4.52
C ASP A 123 -2.18 31.67 -5.86
N ILE A 124 -1.19 30.76 -5.83
CA ILE A 124 -0.57 30.17 -7.01
C ILE A 124 -0.56 28.65 -6.93
N ASN A 125 -0.92 28.00 -8.04
CA ASN A 125 -1.11 26.55 -8.08
C ASN A 125 0.08 25.79 -8.68
N THR A 126 1.03 26.49 -9.32
CA THR A 126 2.25 25.88 -9.87
C THR A 126 3.48 26.75 -9.60
N VAL A 127 4.50 26.14 -9.00
CA VAL A 127 5.80 26.74 -8.68
C VAL A 127 6.90 25.91 -9.29
N ILE A 128 7.83 26.56 -9.97
CA ILE A 128 9.00 25.92 -10.57
C ILE A 128 10.25 26.52 -9.93
N ASN A 129 10.88 25.72 -9.09
CA ASN A 129 12.12 26.03 -8.41
C ASN A 129 13.31 25.47 -9.21
N VAL A 130 14.27 26.29 -9.62
CA VAL A 130 15.46 25.82 -10.34
C VAL A 130 16.72 26.15 -9.55
N SER A 131 17.47 25.14 -9.11
CA SER A 131 18.79 25.29 -8.46
C SER A 131 18.84 26.22 -7.22
N SER A 132 17.77 26.30 -6.41
CA SER A 132 17.77 27.10 -5.17
C SER A 132 18.31 26.35 -3.95
N ARG A 133 18.69 27.12 -2.93
CA ARG A 133 19.22 26.60 -1.66
C ARG A 133 18.08 26.26 -0.70
N TYR A 134 18.18 25.09 -0.08
CA TYR A 134 17.36 24.69 1.06
C TYR A 134 17.97 25.20 2.37
N ASN A 135 19.30 25.13 2.52
CA ASN A 135 19.98 25.54 3.74
C ASN A 135 20.81 26.82 3.52
N LEU A 136 20.18 27.97 3.79
CA LEU A 136 20.78 29.29 3.58
C LEU A 136 22.00 29.55 4.48
N LYS A 137 21.99 29.04 5.71
CA LYS A 137 23.12 29.17 6.66
C LYS A 137 24.35 28.39 6.17
N LYS A 138 24.15 27.12 5.79
CA LYS A 138 25.21 26.28 5.22
C LYS A 138 25.73 26.85 3.89
N GLY A 139 24.86 27.47 3.09
CA GLY A 139 25.24 28.19 1.88
C GLY A 139 26.21 29.34 2.15
N MET A 140 26.02 30.10 3.24
CA MET A 140 26.92 31.18 3.63
C MET A 140 28.32 30.70 4.03
N GLU A 141 28.43 29.49 4.59
CA GLU A 141 29.70 28.89 5.00
C GLU A 141 30.42 28.16 3.86
N GLY A 142 29.77 28.04 2.70
CA GLY A 142 30.22 27.27 1.56
C GLY A 142 31.41 27.87 0.79
N PRO A 143 32.10 27.05 -0.03
CA PRO A 143 33.30 27.47 -0.78
C PRO A 143 33.05 28.63 -1.73
N PHE A 144 31.91 28.62 -2.44
CA PHE A 144 31.52 29.70 -3.35
C PHE A 144 31.37 31.04 -2.63
N THR A 145 30.65 31.08 -1.51
CA THR A 145 30.44 32.32 -0.73
C THR A 145 31.75 32.86 -0.18
N LYS A 146 32.64 32.00 0.33
CA LYS A 146 33.99 32.39 0.78
C LYS A 146 34.86 32.93 -0.36
N SER A 147 34.74 32.36 -1.55
CA SER A 147 35.44 32.84 -2.75
C SER A 147 34.84 34.15 -3.28
N PHE A 148 33.54 34.36 -3.15
CA PHE A 148 32.82 35.49 -3.74
C PHE A 148 32.78 36.72 -2.83
N LEU A 149 32.58 36.53 -1.51
CA LEU A 149 32.48 37.62 -0.52
C LEU A 149 33.80 37.84 0.26
N GLY A 150 34.75 36.90 0.17
CA GLY A 150 36.03 36.92 0.88
C GLY A 150 35.98 36.19 2.24
N LYS A 151 37.15 35.67 2.68
CA LYS A 151 37.27 34.84 3.89
C LYS A 151 36.87 35.56 5.18
N ASP A 152 37.14 36.86 5.27
CA ASP A 152 36.86 37.68 6.47
C ASP A 152 35.54 38.45 6.37
N PHE A 153 34.67 38.08 5.42
CA PHE A 153 33.40 38.76 5.15
C PHE A 153 32.52 38.90 6.42
N MET A 154 32.36 37.80 7.16
CA MET A 154 31.52 37.78 8.36
C MET A 154 32.06 38.69 9.47
N ASP A 155 33.38 38.85 9.57
CA ASP A 155 33.99 39.72 10.58
C ASP A 155 33.83 41.19 10.18
N ARG A 156 34.01 41.52 8.90
CA ARG A 156 33.80 42.88 8.38
C ARG A 156 32.35 43.34 8.54
N ILE A 157 31.38 42.52 8.16
CA ILE A 157 29.96 42.91 8.22
C ILE A 157 29.44 43.03 9.66
N LYS A 158 29.95 42.22 10.60
CA LYS A 158 29.63 42.35 12.03
C LYS A 158 30.23 43.61 12.65
N LYS A 159 31.41 44.04 12.18
CA LYS A 159 32.11 45.22 12.69
C LYS A 159 31.49 46.51 12.17
N ASP A 160 31.31 46.60 10.85
CA ASP A 160 30.97 47.85 10.17
C ASP A 160 29.47 47.96 9.85
N GLY A 161 28.68 46.91 10.10
CA GLY A 161 27.24 46.85 9.86
C GLY A 161 26.84 46.71 8.38
N PHE A 162 27.80 46.86 7.46
CA PHE A 162 27.64 46.61 6.03
C PHE A 162 29.00 46.27 5.39
N VAL A 163 28.97 45.67 4.20
CA VAL A 163 30.14 45.46 3.35
C VAL A 163 29.78 45.80 1.92
N ASP A 164 30.55 46.68 1.30
CA ASP A 164 30.49 46.94 -0.14
C ASP A 164 31.29 45.85 -0.87
N VAL A 165 30.61 45.11 -1.75
CA VAL A 165 31.15 44.00 -2.53
C VAL A 165 31.23 44.44 -3.98
N LYS A 166 32.44 44.35 -4.54
CA LYS A 166 32.70 44.69 -5.93
C LYS A 166 33.02 43.43 -6.72
N ASN A 167 32.28 43.18 -7.78
CA ASN A 167 32.52 42.06 -8.68
C ASN A 167 32.47 42.51 -10.15
N GLN A 168 32.57 41.54 -11.07
CA GLN A 168 32.56 41.79 -12.52
C GLN A 168 31.22 42.36 -13.04
N THR A 169 30.15 42.30 -12.24
CA THR A 169 28.79 42.75 -12.62
C THR A 169 28.39 44.08 -11.97
N GLY A 170 29.20 44.65 -11.08
CA GLY A 170 28.93 45.92 -10.40
C GLY A 170 29.44 45.98 -8.97
N GLU A 171 29.09 47.07 -8.29
CA GLU A 171 29.35 47.28 -6.86
C GLU A 171 28.02 47.31 -6.11
N PHE A 172 27.91 46.50 -5.06
CA PHE A 172 26.68 46.39 -4.28
C PHE A 172 26.95 46.30 -2.79
N ARG A 173 26.01 46.78 -1.99
CA ARG A 173 26.09 46.75 -0.53
C ARG A 173 25.37 45.53 0.03
N VAL A 174 26.03 44.83 0.95
CA VAL A 174 25.40 43.84 1.83
C VAL A 174 25.30 44.44 3.21
N THR A 175 24.09 44.64 3.74
CA THR A 175 23.91 45.13 5.11
C THR A 175 23.77 43.96 6.08
N LEU A 176 24.18 44.14 7.34
CA LEU A 176 24.01 43.12 8.37
C LEU A 176 22.53 42.76 8.53
N GLU A 177 21.63 43.75 8.44
CA GLU A 177 20.19 43.58 8.50
C GLU A 177 19.66 42.68 7.36
N SER A 178 19.97 43.01 6.11
CA SER A 178 19.52 42.21 4.94
C SER A 178 20.09 40.79 4.94
N LEU A 179 21.34 40.61 5.39
CA LEU A 179 21.94 39.30 5.55
C LEU A 179 21.24 38.48 6.65
N MET A 180 20.96 39.10 7.80
CA MET A 180 20.29 38.42 8.91
C MET A 180 18.84 38.09 8.58
N ASP A 181 18.14 38.93 7.82
CA ASP A 181 16.80 38.63 7.29
C ASP A 181 16.84 37.35 6.45
N GLN A 182 17.76 37.25 5.48
CA GLN A 182 17.92 36.04 4.67
C GLN A 182 18.25 34.80 5.53
N LEU A 183 19.17 34.92 6.49
CA LEU A 183 19.59 33.79 7.33
C LEU A 183 18.56 33.38 8.38
N SER A 184 17.56 34.24 8.65
CA SER A 184 16.43 33.92 9.52
C SER A 184 15.40 33.01 8.86
N ILE A 185 15.41 32.90 7.53
CA ILE A 185 14.46 32.08 6.78
C ILE A 185 14.79 30.60 7.00
N ASN A 186 13.84 29.88 7.59
CA ASN A 186 13.89 28.43 7.71
C ASN A 186 13.07 27.78 6.60
N MET A 187 13.75 27.35 5.53
CA MET A 187 13.07 26.72 4.39
C MET A 187 12.32 25.46 4.75
N HIS A 188 12.72 24.73 5.79
CA HIS A 188 11.94 23.58 6.24
C HIS A 188 10.52 23.99 6.67
N GLU A 189 10.43 25.01 7.51
CA GLU A 189 9.15 25.53 8.01
C GLU A 189 8.33 26.19 6.89
N GLU A 190 8.97 26.95 6.01
CA GLU A 190 8.30 27.61 4.88
C GLU A 190 7.77 26.58 3.87
N CYS A 191 8.55 25.55 3.53
CA CYS A 191 8.10 24.49 2.64
C CYS A 191 6.92 23.68 3.18
N LEU A 192 6.78 23.54 4.50
CA LEU A 192 5.64 22.88 5.14
C LEU A 192 4.35 23.70 5.07
N LYS A 193 4.45 25.03 4.90
CA LYS A 193 3.29 25.93 4.75
C LYS A 193 2.74 25.92 3.33
N ILE A 194 3.53 25.49 2.35
CA ILE A 194 3.08 25.41 0.95
C ILE A 194 1.83 24.52 0.86
N PRO A 195 0.71 25.02 0.31
CA PRO A 195 -0.53 24.26 0.21
C PRO A 195 -0.34 22.96 -0.60
N ARG A 196 -1.11 21.92 -0.26
CA ARG A 196 -0.98 20.63 -0.94
C ARG A 196 -1.38 20.75 -2.41
N GLU A 197 -2.39 21.55 -2.73
CA GLU A 197 -2.83 21.86 -4.07
C GLU A 197 -1.77 22.56 -4.93
N CYS A 198 -0.78 23.22 -4.31
CA CYS A 198 0.31 23.87 -5.02
C CYS A 198 1.30 22.81 -5.55
N ARG A 199 1.40 22.71 -6.87
CA ARG A 199 2.36 21.85 -7.57
C ARG A 199 3.74 22.49 -7.50
N VAL A 200 4.71 21.78 -6.92
CA VAL A 200 6.09 22.27 -6.91
C VAL A 200 6.97 21.35 -7.74
N LEU A 201 7.64 21.90 -8.74
CA LEU A 201 8.69 21.22 -9.49
C LEU A 201 10.04 21.83 -9.14
N THR A 202 10.93 21.04 -8.56
CA THR A 202 12.35 21.41 -8.47
C THR A 202 13.12 20.79 -9.63
N VAL A 203 13.85 21.61 -10.38
CA VAL A 203 14.82 21.15 -11.39
C VAL A 203 16.23 21.47 -10.90
N HIS A 204 17.12 20.47 -10.89
CA HIS A 204 18.49 20.65 -10.40
C HIS A 204 19.50 19.95 -11.31
N GLY A 205 20.67 20.55 -11.54
CA GLY A 205 21.75 19.92 -12.30
C GLY A 205 22.66 19.06 -11.42
N SER A 206 22.98 17.82 -11.81
CA SER A 206 23.81 16.94 -10.98
C SER A 206 25.26 17.44 -10.80
N ALA A 207 25.73 18.32 -11.69
CA ALA A 207 27.05 18.96 -11.64
C ALA A 207 26.98 20.42 -11.15
N ASP A 208 25.96 20.80 -10.39
CA ASP A 208 25.82 22.12 -9.80
C ASP A 208 26.76 22.30 -8.59
N GLU A 209 27.89 22.99 -8.81
CA GLU A 209 28.88 23.29 -7.77
C GLU A 209 28.52 24.51 -6.91
N ILE A 210 27.55 25.33 -7.34
CA ILE A 210 27.14 26.55 -6.62
C ILE A 210 26.06 26.22 -5.60
N THR A 211 25.11 25.38 -5.96
CA THR A 211 24.08 24.86 -5.06
C THR A 211 24.14 23.34 -5.09
N PRO A 212 24.59 22.68 -4.01
CA PRO A 212 24.69 21.22 -3.96
C PRO A 212 23.33 20.56 -4.26
N VAL A 213 23.32 19.57 -5.15
CA VAL A 213 22.11 18.86 -5.57
C VAL A 213 21.39 18.18 -4.39
N GLU A 214 22.13 17.85 -3.33
CA GLU A 214 21.60 17.23 -2.12
C GLU A 214 20.53 18.09 -1.44
N GLU A 215 20.64 19.41 -1.54
CA GLU A 215 19.64 20.34 -0.99
C GLU A 215 18.27 20.18 -1.66
N SER A 216 18.24 19.78 -2.93
CA SER A 216 16.99 19.57 -3.65
C SER A 216 16.24 18.32 -3.22
N PHE A 217 16.93 17.34 -2.62
CA PHE A 217 16.26 16.22 -1.96
C PHE A 217 15.55 16.63 -0.68
N GLU A 218 15.95 17.73 -0.03
CA GLU A 218 15.25 18.24 1.16
C GLU A 218 13.93 18.91 0.78
N PHE A 219 13.87 19.63 -0.35
CA PHE A 219 12.59 20.10 -0.92
C PHE A 219 11.65 18.91 -1.19
N ASP A 220 12.16 17.83 -1.78
CA ASP A 220 11.40 16.60 -2.07
C ASP A 220 10.87 15.85 -0.84
N LYS A 221 11.56 15.98 0.29
CA LYS A 221 11.10 15.42 1.57
C LYS A 221 10.05 16.28 2.25
N THR A 222 10.14 17.60 2.07
CA THR A 222 9.40 18.58 2.90
C THR A 222 8.11 19.03 2.23
N ILE A 223 8.12 19.25 0.92
CA ILE A 223 6.98 19.80 0.20
C ILE A 223 6.00 18.67 -0.17
N PRO A 224 4.70 18.77 0.18
CA PRO A 224 3.75 17.66 0.04
C PRO A 224 3.52 17.15 -1.40
N ASN A 225 3.40 18.06 -2.37
CA ASN A 225 3.12 17.76 -3.79
C ASN A 225 4.30 18.18 -4.69
N HIS A 226 5.49 17.71 -4.31
CA HIS A 226 6.73 17.99 -4.98
C HIS A 226 7.10 16.95 -6.05
N LYS A 227 7.61 17.43 -7.19
CA LYS A 227 8.36 16.62 -8.16
C LYS A 227 9.79 17.15 -8.23
N LEU A 228 10.77 16.25 -8.09
CA LEU A 228 12.18 16.56 -8.30
C LEU A 228 12.63 16.01 -9.66
N HIS A 229 13.29 16.84 -10.46
CA HIS A 229 13.92 16.44 -11.72
C HIS A 229 15.40 16.80 -11.69
N ILE A 230 16.26 15.77 -11.73
CA ILE A 230 17.71 15.95 -11.81
C ILE A 230 18.14 15.86 -13.27
N VAL A 231 18.82 16.89 -13.76
CA VAL A 231 19.41 16.93 -15.10
C VAL A 231 20.88 16.51 -14.97
N GLU A 232 21.19 15.33 -15.47
CA GLU A 232 22.52 14.73 -15.35
C GLU A 232 23.58 15.56 -16.09
N GLY A 233 24.71 15.84 -15.45
CA GLY A 233 25.81 16.63 -16.01
C GLY A 233 25.55 18.14 -16.15
N ALA A 234 24.38 18.64 -15.74
CA ALA A 234 24.09 20.08 -15.80
C ALA A 234 24.75 20.85 -14.65
N ASN A 235 25.36 21.98 -14.99
CA ASN A 235 25.91 22.94 -14.03
C ASN A 235 24.83 23.95 -13.55
N HIS A 236 25.17 24.83 -12.61
CA HIS A 236 24.23 25.79 -12.00
C HIS A 236 23.41 26.62 -13.00
N VAL A 237 23.98 26.95 -14.16
CA VAL A 237 23.37 27.79 -15.21
C VAL A 237 22.95 26.99 -16.45
N TYR A 238 23.04 25.66 -16.39
CA TYR A 238 22.63 24.71 -17.43
C TYR A 238 23.25 24.99 -18.80
N THR A 239 24.52 25.40 -18.89
CA THR A 239 25.16 25.89 -20.12
C THR A 239 24.92 24.98 -21.34
N SER A 240 25.14 23.67 -21.18
CA SER A 240 24.96 22.66 -22.24
C SER A 240 23.58 21.99 -22.23
N HIS A 241 22.71 22.33 -21.27
CA HIS A 241 21.44 21.64 -20.99
C HIS A 241 20.21 22.56 -21.02
N LYS A 242 20.34 23.80 -21.55
CA LYS A 242 19.25 24.79 -21.63
C LYS A 242 18.00 24.23 -22.32
N THR A 243 18.18 23.44 -23.37
CA THR A 243 17.10 22.81 -24.14
C THR A 243 16.32 21.78 -23.32
N GLU A 244 17.02 21.01 -22.50
CA GLU A 244 16.46 19.98 -21.62
C GLU A 244 15.72 20.63 -20.46
N LEU A 245 16.34 21.60 -19.78
CA LEU A 245 15.69 22.41 -18.74
C LEU A 245 14.39 23.03 -19.25
N ALA A 246 14.41 23.66 -20.42
CA ALA A 246 13.20 24.22 -21.02
C ALA A 246 12.13 23.15 -21.32
N SER A 247 12.51 21.94 -21.77
CA SER A 247 11.56 20.85 -22.02
C SER A 247 10.87 20.34 -20.74
N VAL A 248 11.58 20.37 -19.62
CA VAL A 248 11.06 19.93 -18.31
C VAL A 248 10.09 20.96 -17.77
N VAL A 249 10.46 22.25 -17.87
CA VAL A 249 9.61 23.39 -17.51
C VAL A 249 8.35 23.42 -18.39
N LEU A 250 8.47 23.24 -19.70
CA LEU A 250 7.32 23.29 -20.61
C LEU A 250 6.32 22.17 -20.39
N ARG A 251 6.83 20.98 -20.07
CA ARG A 251 5.98 19.82 -19.75
C ARG A 251 5.04 20.10 -18.59
N ILE A 252 5.41 20.89 -17.58
CA ILE A 252 4.51 21.12 -16.43
C ILE A 252 3.32 22.01 -16.78
N GLU A 253 3.50 22.96 -17.69
CA GLU A 253 2.50 23.92 -18.13
C GLU A 253 1.58 23.33 -19.20
N GLN A 254 2.14 22.57 -20.16
CA GLN A 254 1.38 21.87 -21.20
C GLN A 254 0.40 20.82 -20.66
N GLN A 255 0.54 20.43 -19.38
CA GLN A 255 -0.40 19.55 -18.71
C GLN A 255 -1.70 20.26 -18.31
N ARG A 256 -1.79 21.59 -18.30
CA ARG A 256 -3.04 22.29 -17.92
C ARG A 256 -3.97 22.46 -19.11
N VAL A 257 -5.21 22.01 -18.98
CA VAL A 257 -6.25 22.07 -20.03
C VAL A 257 -7.49 22.77 -19.48
N ILE A 258 -8.05 23.69 -20.27
CA ILE A 258 -9.29 24.40 -19.94
C ILE A 258 -10.35 24.02 -20.97
N ILE A 259 -11.50 23.56 -20.50
CA ILE A 259 -12.58 23.01 -21.33
C ILE A 259 -13.89 23.74 -20.99
N PRO A 260 -14.52 24.46 -21.92
CA PRO A 260 -15.84 25.04 -21.67
C PRO A 260 -16.90 23.95 -21.60
N ASN A 261 -17.75 23.98 -20.58
CA ASN A 261 -18.93 23.12 -20.50
C ASN A 261 -20.11 23.70 -21.31
N LYS A 262 -21.23 22.98 -21.33
CA LYS A 262 -22.45 23.39 -22.05
C LYS A 262 -23.09 24.68 -21.54
N HIS A 263 -22.76 25.12 -20.33
CA HIS A 263 -23.22 26.37 -19.71
C HIS A 263 -22.25 27.54 -19.95
N GLY A 264 -21.12 27.29 -20.63
CA GLY A 264 -20.08 28.29 -20.89
C GLY A 264 -19.09 28.47 -19.73
N GLU A 265 -19.23 27.69 -18.67
CA GLU A 265 -18.30 27.66 -17.53
C GLU A 265 -17.02 26.93 -17.93
N LYS A 266 -15.86 27.46 -17.55
CA LYS A 266 -14.57 26.83 -17.85
C LYS A 266 -14.22 25.78 -16.81
N LEU A 267 -14.16 24.53 -17.24
CA LEU A 267 -13.64 23.40 -16.49
C LEU A 267 -12.11 23.37 -16.60
N VAL A 268 -11.43 23.24 -15.47
CA VAL A 268 -9.98 23.20 -15.41
C VAL A 268 -9.50 21.80 -15.03
N GLY A 269 -8.56 21.27 -15.82
CA GLY A 269 -7.97 19.96 -15.55
C GLY A 269 -6.51 19.85 -15.92
N LEU A 270 -5.93 18.73 -15.52
CA LEU A 270 -4.54 18.37 -15.69
C LEU A 270 -4.41 17.06 -16.47
N LEU A 271 -3.81 17.15 -17.65
CA LEU A 271 -3.43 16.06 -18.54
C LEU A 271 -2.07 15.50 -18.11
N HIS A 272 -2.00 14.20 -17.88
CA HIS A 272 -0.78 13.43 -17.68
C HIS A 272 -0.51 12.74 -19.01
N GLU A 273 0.35 13.35 -19.82
CA GLU A 273 0.56 12.93 -21.21
C GLU A 273 1.72 11.94 -21.32
N THR A 274 1.46 10.80 -21.96
CA THR A 274 2.44 9.75 -22.27
C THR A 274 2.64 9.54 -23.78
N GLY A 275 1.87 10.26 -24.62
CA GLY A 275 1.82 10.06 -26.06
C GLY A 275 0.87 8.94 -26.50
N SER A 276 0.13 8.31 -25.57
CA SER A 276 -0.83 7.26 -25.91
C SER A 276 -2.04 7.81 -26.66
N LYS A 277 -2.51 7.06 -27.67
CA LYS A 277 -3.75 7.40 -28.41
C LYS A 277 -5.01 7.36 -27.53
N GLY A 278 -4.97 6.58 -26.45
CA GLY A 278 -6.02 6.47 -25.45
C GLY A 278 -5.82 7.42 -24.28
N ILE A 279 -6.91 7.88 -23.67
CA ILE A 279 -6.89 8.68 -22.45
C ILE A 279 -7.89 8.17 -21.42
N VAL A 280 -7.52 8.18 -20.14
CA VAL A 280 -8.40 7.87 -19.01
C VAL A 280 -8.83 9.15 -18.33
N VAL A 281 -10.13 9.40 -18.18
CA VAL A 281 -10.66 10.60 -17.48
C VAL A 281 -11.00 10.26 -16.03
N LEU A 282 -10.55 11.09 -15.09
CA LEU A 282 -10.65 10.88 -13.64
C LEU A 282 -11.57 11.91 -12.98
N CYS A 283 -12.59 11.43 -12.29
CA CYS A 283 -13.64 12.22 -11.62
C CYS A 283 -13.53 12.12 -10.09
N HIS A 284 -13.38 13.27 -9.41
CA HIS A 284 -13.24 13.32 -7.96
C HIS A 284 -14.58 13.19 -7.19
N GLY A 285 -14.50 12.99 -5.87
CA GLY A 285 -15.65 12.83 -4.99
C GLY A 285 -16.15 14.14 -4.36
N VAL A 286 -17.07 14.01 -3.39
CA VAL A 286 -17.63 15.14 -2.62
C VAL A 286 -16.53 15.87 -1.86
N GLY A 287 -16.53 17.22 -1.93
CA GLY A 287 -15.61 18.07 -1.18
C GLY A 287 -14.14 17.91 -1.58
N ALA A 288 -13.86 17.19 -2.66
CA ALA A 288 -12.54 16.97 -3.23
C ALA A 288 -12.36 17.80 -4.52
N THR A 289 -11.13 17.86 -5.01
CA THR A 289 -10.77 18.47 -6.30
C THR A 289 -9.98 17.46 -7.14
N LYS A 290 -9.62 17.82 -8.36
CA LYS A 290 -8.67 17.11 -9.21
C LYS A 290 -7.35 16.81 -8.51
N ASP A 291 -6.98 17.58 -7.49
CA ASP A 291 -5.73 17.47 -6.73
C ASP A 291 -5.83 16.57 -5.50
N HIS A 292 -6.99 15.93 -5.29
CA HIS A 292 -7.15 14.92 -4.24
C HIS A 292 -6.12 13.77 -4.41
N PRO A 293 -5.50 13.27 -3.32
CA PRO A 293 -4.43 12.27 -3.41
C PRO A 293 -4.77 11.04 -4.25
N ILE A 294 -6.02 10.56 -4.20
CA ILE A 294 -6.48 9.42 -5.01
C ILE A 294 -6.39 9.75 -6.52
N MET A 295 -6.81 10.95 -6.93
CA MET A 295 -6.78 11.38 -8.34
C MET A 295 -5.34 11.55 -8.83
N VAL A 296 -4.49 12.18 -8.01
CA VAL A 296 -3.08 12.41 -8.33
C VAL A 296 -2.33 11.08 -8.44
N ASN A 297 -2.47 10.21 -7.45
CA ASN A 297 -1.75 8.93 -7.41
C ASN A 297 -2.16 8.02 -8.55
N LEU A 298 -3.44 7.99 -8.90
CA LEU A 298 -3.94 7.21 -10.02
C LEU A 298 -3.43 7.74 -11.36
N ALA A 299 -3.46 9.07 -11.57
CA ALA A 299 -2.93 9.67 -12.78
C ALA A 299 -1.44 9.39 -12.96
N VAL A 300 -0.65 9.47 -11.88
CA VAL A 300 0.79 9.14 -11.88
C VAL A 300 1.02 7.65 -12.13
N ALA A 301 0.19 6.77 -11.58
CA ALA A 301 0.29 5.33 -11.82
C ALA A 301 0.01 4.98 -13.29
N LEU A 302 -1.02 5.58 -13.88
CA LEU A 302 -1.34 5.43 -15.30
C LEU A 302 -0.21 5.99 -16.18
N GLU A 303 0.34 7.16 -15.84
CA GLU A 303 1.47 7.77 -16.54
C GLU A 303 2.69 6.83 -16.58
N LYS A 304 3.01 6.18 -15.46
CA LYS A 304 4.11 5.20 -15.36
C LYS A 304 3.91 3.96 -16.22
N GLU A 305 2.67 3.54 -16.43
CA GLU A 305 2.30 2.42 -17.30
C GLU A 305 2.15 2.86 -18.78
N GLY A 306 2.48 4.11 -19.11
CA GLY A 306 2.38 4.64 -20.47
C GLY A 306 0.95 4.90 -20.93
N ILE A 307 0.03 5.17 -20.00
CA ILE A 307 -1.37 5.50 -20.26
C ILE A 307 -1.60 6.97 -19.90
N SER A 308 -2.04 7.77 -20.87
CA SER A 308 -2.38 9.16 -20.61
C SER A 308 -3.66 9.27 -19.76
N ALA A 309 -3.66 10.19 -18.80
CA ALA A 309 -4.78 10.40 -17.89
C ALA A 309 -5.16 11.88 -17.79
N PHE A 310 -6.43 12.21 -17.60
CA PHE A 310 -6.90 13.57 -17.40
C PHE A 310 -7.72 13.65 -16.12
N ARG A 311 -7.30 14.47 -15.17
CA ARG A 311 -8.02 14.75 -13.93
C ARG A 311 -8.50 16.19 -13.95
N PHE A 312 -9.77 16.46 -13.63
CA PHE A 312 -10.34 17.80 -13.74
C PHE A 312 -11.28 18.13 -12.58
N ASP A 313 -11.51 19.41 -12.38
CA ASP A 313 -12.46 19.95 -11.40
C ASP A 313 -13.84 20.12 -12.07
N PHE A 314 -14.91 19.65 -11.44
CA PHE A 314 -16.29 19.95 -11.88
C PHE A 314 -16.63 21.43 -11.72
N ALA A 315 -17.66 21.92 -12.42
CA ALA A 315 -18.09 23.32 -12.33
C ALA A 315 -18.38 23.73 -10.87
N GLY A 316 -17.92 24.92 -10.48
CA GLY A 316 -18.04 25.42 -9.11
C GLY A 316 -17.13 24.74 -8.07
N ILE A 317 -16.22 23.87 -8.49
CA ILE A 317 -15.24 23.19 -7.62
C ILE A 317 -13.82 23.57 -8.05
N GLY A 318 -12.93 23.76 -7.07
CA GLY A 318 -11.50 23.97 -7.33
C GLY A 318 -11.21 25.18 -8.23
N GLU A 319 -10.51 24.95 -9.34
CA GLU A 319 -10.16 26.00 -10.32
C GLU A 319 -11.24 26.24 -11.39
N SER A 320 -12.30 25.42 -11.42
CA SER A 320 -13.35 25.51 -12.43
C SER A 320 -14.35 26.63 -12.11
N GLU A 321 -14.78 27.35 -13.15
CA GLU A 321 -15.83 28.36 -13.02
C GLU A 321 -17.19 27.73 -12.64
N GLY A 322 -18.09 28.52 -12.05
CA GLY A 322 -19.44 28.10 -11.69
C GLY A 322 -19.82 28.46 -10.25
N SER A 323 -21.04 28.10 -9.85
CA SER A 323 -21.53 28.36 -8.48
C SER A 323 -20.91 27.38 -7.48
N SER A 324 -20.18 27.90 -6.48
CA SER A 324 -19.54 27.08 -5.45
C SER A 324 -20.56 26.31 -4.60
N GLY A 325 -20.38 25.00 -4.44
CA GLY A 325 -21.27 24.18 -3.60
C GLY A 325 -21.01 22.67 -3.67
N PHE A 326 -21.94 21.89 -3.12
CA PHE A 326 -21.92 20.42 -3.10
C PHE A 326 -21.97 19.75 -4.49
N GLY A 327 -22.18 20.54 -5.54
CA GLY A 327 -22.28 20.11 -6.94
C GLY A 327 -23.65 19.53 -7.28
N ASN A 328 -24.14 19.82 -8.48
CA ASN A 328 -25.32 19.18 -9.05
C ASN A 328 -24.86 17.96 -9.87
N ILE A 329 -25.23 16.76 -9.46
CA ILE A 329 -24.77 15.52 -10.12
C ILE A 329 -25.18 15.44 -11.60
N ILE A 330 -26.29 16.06 -12.00
CA ILE A 330 -26.72 16.12 -13.41
C ILE A 330 -25.77 17.04 -14.19
N GLN A 331 -25.41 18.20 -13.62
CA GLN A 331 -24.41 19.10 -14.21
C GLN A 331 -23.04 18.43 -14.28
N GLU A 332 -22.62 17.69 -13.26
CA GLU A 332 -21.34 16.97 -13.25
C GLU A 332 -21.25 15.89 -14.35
N VAL A 333 -22.37 15.22 -14.66
CA VAL A 333 -22.45 14.30 -15.81
C VAL A 333 -22.28 15.05 -17.14
N ASP A 334 -22.80 16.27 -17.24
CA ASP A 334 -22.66 17.10 -18.44
C ASP A 334 -21.28 17.78 -18.55
N ASP A 335 -20.64 18.09 -17.43
CA ASP A 335 -19.24 18.51 -17.36
C ASP A 335 -18.32 17.39 -17.85
N LEU A 336 -18.53 16.16 -17.35
CA LEU A 336 -17.80 14.98 -17.86
C LEU A 336 -18.04 14.78 -19.36
N HIS A 337 -19.25 15.06 -19.85
CA HIS A 337 -19.52 15.03 -21.30
C HIS A 337 -18.69 16.04 -22.08
N ALA A 338 -18.61 17.29 -21.61
CA ALA A 338 -17.79 18.31 -22.25
C ALA A 338 -16.31 17.91 -22.31
N VAL A 339 -15.78 17.33 -21.22
CA VAL A 339 -14.41 16.81 -21.16
C VAL A 339 -14.18 15.70 -22.19
N ILE A 340 -15.10 14.74 -22.28
CA ILE A 340 -14.98 13.63 -23.23
C ILE A 340 -15.03 14.13 -24.67
N GLN A 341 -15.97 15.03 -24.99
CA GLN A 341 -16.10 15.61 -26.32
C GLN A 341 -14.88 16.45 -26.72
N HIS A 342 -14.25 17.14 -25.77
CA HIS A 342 -13.01 17.87 -26.01
C HIS A 342 -11.89 16.95 -26.52
N PHE A 343 -11.65 15.82 -25.85
CA PHE A 343 -10.63 14.87 -26.28
C PHE A 343 -11.01 14.14 -27.57
N CYS A 344 -12.28 13.76 -27.73
CA CYS A 344 -12.76 13.17 -28.98
C CYS A 344 -12.56 14.12 -30.18
N GLY A 345 -12.86 15.41 -30.01
CA GLY A 345 -12.64 16.45 -31.03
C GLY A 345 -11.15 16.68 -31.35
N ALA A 346 -10.26 16.41 -30.40
CA ALA A 346 -8.81 16.42 -30.60
C ALA A 346 -8.25 15.10 -31.20
N ASN A 347 -9.10 14.23 -31.77
CA ASN A 347 -8.72 12.92 -32.30
C ASN A 347 -8.10 11.97 -31.25
N ARG A 348 -8.42 12.17 -29.97
CA ARG A 348 -8.01 11.29 -28.86
C ARG A 348 -9.18 10.38 -28.49
N LYS A 349 -8.87 9.12 -28.21
CA LYS A 349 -9.90 8.16 -27.76
C LYS A 349 -9.96 8.19 -26.24
N VAL A 350 -11.08 8.61 -25.65
CA VAL A 350 -11.34 8.35 -24.23
C VAL A 350 -11.57 6.85 -24.06
N THR A 351 -10.60 6.16 -23.47
CA THR A 351 -10.59 4.69 -23.36
C THR A 351 -11.30 4.19 -22.13
N ALA A 352 -11.28 4.97 -21.05
CA ALA A 352 -12.01 4.67 -19.82
C ALA A 352 -12.34 5.95 -19.07
N ILE A 353 -13.39 5.88 -18.25
CA ILE A 353 -13.73 6.89 -17.25
C ILE A 353 -13.68 6.25 -15.87
N LEU A 354 -13.12 6.95 -14.90
CA LEU A 354 -12.98 6.47 -13.53
C LEU A 354 -13.49 7.52 -12.56
N GLY A 355 -14.30 7.11 -11.60
CA GLY A 355 -14.84 7.99 -10.58
C GLY A 355 -14.67 7.46 -9.16
N HIS A 356 -14.36 8.35 -8.21
CA HIS A 356 -14.28 8.02 -6.79
C HIS A 356 -15.45 8.64 -6.01
N SER A 357 -16.08 7.85 -5.12
CA SER A 357 -17.22 8.28 -4.30
C SER A 357 -18.35 8.86 -5.18
N LYS A 358 -18.77 10.11 -5.00
CA LYS A 358 -19.76 10.77 -5.89
C LYS A 358 -19.32 10.77 -7.36
N GLY A 359 -18.03 10.94 -7.64
CA GLY A 359 -17.49 10.82 -8.99
C GLY A 359 -17.74 9.44 -9.62
N GLY A 360 -17.79 8.38 -8.79
CA GLY A 360 -18.16 7.02 -9.20
C GLY A 360 -19.58 6.93 -9.75
N LEU A 361 -20.50 7.70 -9.19
CA LEU A 361 -21.87 7.82 -9.69
C LEU A 361 -21.94 8.59 -10.99
N VAL A 362 -21.20 9.71 -11.07
CA VAL A 362 -21.12 10.52 -12.28
C VAL A 362 -20.71 9.65 -13.47
N VAL A 363 -19.69 8.80 -13.32
CA VAL A 363 -19.25 7.91 -14.42
C VAL A 363 -20.24 6.80 -14.76
N LEU A 364 -20.99 6.27 -13.78
CA LEU A 364 -22.05 5.29 -14.02
C LEU A 364 -23.26 5.92 -14.74
N LEU A 365 -23.69 7.10 -14.30
CA LEU A 365 -24.76 7.88 -14.91
C LEU A 365 -24.40 8.33 -16.32
N TYR A 366 -23.14 8.74 -16.53
CA TYR A 366 -22.63 9.06 -17.85
C TYR A 366 -22.77 7.87 -18.80
N ALA A 367 -22.32 6.69 -18.37
CA ALA A 367 -22.41 5.46 -19.15
C ALA A 367 -23.85 5.00 -19.39
N SER A 368 -24.79 5.34 -18.50
CA SER A 368 -26.23 5.14 -18.65
C SER A 368 -26.87 6.11 -19.65
N LYS A 369 -26.38 7.35 -19.73
CA LYS A 369 -26.99 8.42 -20.54
C LYS A 369 -26.48 8.46 -21.98
N TYR A 370 -25.16 8.35 -22.17
CA TYR A 370 -24.52 8.66 -23.46
C TYR A 370 -24.10 7.43 -24.27
N HIS A 371 -23.91 6.26 -23.62
CA HIS A 371 -23.59 4.98 -24.25
C HIS A 371 -22.32 4.95 -25.16
N ASP A 372 -21.51 6.01 -25.16
CA ASP A 372 -20.35 6.19 -26.03
C ASP A 372 -19.02 5.75 -25.38
N ILE A 373 -19.03 5.43 -24.08
CA ILE A 373 -17.89 4.91 -23.34
C ILE A 373 -18.02 3.41 -23.08
N HIS A 374 -16.91 2.71 -23.31
CA HIS A 374 -16.87 1.24 -23.31
C HIS A 374 -16.18 0.66 -22.07
N THR A 375 -15.63 1.50 -21.19
CA THR A 375 -14.99 1.07 -19.94
C THR A 375 -15.21 2.11 -18.85
N VAL A 376 -15.79 1.68 -17.73
CA VAL A 376 -16.12 2.49 -16.55
C VAL A 376 -15.49 1.86 -15.34
N ILE A 377 -14.86 2.66 -14.49
CA ILE A 377 -14.30 2.20 -13.22
C ILE A 377 -14.96 3.00 -12.10
N ASN A 378 -15.72 2.31 -11.26
CA ASN A 378 -16.42 2.87 -10.13
C ASN A 378 -15.64 2.57 -8.84
N VAL A 379 -15.25 3.58 -8.07
CA VAL A 379 -14.49 3.42 -6.82
C VAL A 379 -15.30 3.93 -5.63
N CYS A 380 -15.68 3.02 -4.72
CA CYS A 380 -16.38 3.30 -3.45
C CYS A 380 -17.58 4.26 -3.56
N SER A 381 -18.48 4.07 -4.53
CA SER A 381 -19.71 4.85 -4.63
C SER A 381 -20.86 4.26 -3.80
N ARG A 382 -21.82 5.10 -3.41
CA ARG A 382 -23.06 4.69 -2.74
C ARG A 382 -24.10 4.19 -3.74
N TYR A 383 -24.69 3.02 -3.49
CA TYR A 383 -25.77 2.48 -4.31
C TYR A 383 -27.13 3.08 -3.93
N ASP A 384 -27.41 3.19 -2.63
CA ASP A 384 -28.68 3.74 -2.12
C ASP A 384 -28.45 4.90 -1.13
N PHE A 385 -28.65 6.12 -1.63
CA PHE A 385 -28.54 7.34 -0.82
C PHE A 385 -29.67 7.50 0.20
N LYS A 386 -30.84 6.90 -0.02
CA LYS A 386 -31.97 7.02 0.90
C LYS A 386 -31.67 6.26 2.19
N LYS A 387 -31.13 5.05 2.09
CA LYS A 387 -30.66 4.26 3.25
C LYS A 387 -29.61 4.97 4.09
N GLY A 388 -28.74 5.77 3.47
CA GLY A 388 -27.76 6.60 4.18
C GLY A 388 -28.40 7.66 5.10
N LEU A 389 -29.61 8.11 4.80
CA LEU A 389 -30.36 9.11 5.57
C LEU A 389 -31.32 8.51 6.62
N GLU A 390 -31.54 7.19 6.62
CA GLU A 390 -32.47 6.52 7.53
C GLU A 390 -31.90 6.32 8.95
N GLY A 391 -30.57 6.48 9.13
CA GLY A 391 -29.88 6.42 10.41
C GLY A 391 -30.07 7.65 11.30
N PRO A 392 -29.65 7.59 12.59
CA PRO A 392 -29.80 8.69 13.56
C PRO A 392 -29.15 10.00 13.09
N PHE A 393 -28.00 9.90 12.41
CA PHE A 393 -27.29 11.03 11.80
C PHE A 393 -28.08 11.65 10.62
N GLY A 394 -28.75 10.82 9.82
CA GLY A 394 -29.53 11.28 8.66
C GLY A 394 -30.82 12.03 9.04
N LYS A 395 -31.43 11.67 10.18
CA LYS A 395 -32.59 12.40 10.73
C LYS A 395 -32.23 13.81 11.19
N ASP A 396 -31.18 13.96 12.00
CA ASP A 396 -30.66 15.27 12.43
C ASP A 396 -30.24 16.13 11.23
N PHE A 397 -29.58 15.50 10.25
CA PHE A 397 -29.18 16.13 9.00
C PHE A 397 -30.37 16.66 8.18
N MET A 398 -31.44 15.88 8.02
CA MET A 398 -32.64 16.31 7.30
C MET A 398 -33.44 17.38 8.07
N ASP A 399 -33.46 17.34 9.39
CA ASP A 399 -34.16 18.35 10.19
C ASP A 399 -33.47 19.72 10.15
N ARG A 400 -32.13 19.75 10.06
CA ARG A 400 -31.36 20.97 9.79
C ARG A 400 -31.68 21.56 8.41
N PHE A 401 -31.78 20.74 7.38
CA PHE A 401 -32.19 21.20 6.05
C PHE A 401 -33.61 21.76 6.02
N LYS A 402 -34.56 21.12 6.71
CA LYS A 402 -35.94 21.63 6.84
C LYS A 402 -36.00 22.98 7.54
N LYS A 403 -35.05 23.26 8.43
CA LYS A 403 -34.96 24.51 9.18
C LYS A 403 -34.28 25.63 8.39
N ASP A 404 -33.12 25.34 7.81
CA ASP A 404 -32.20 26.38 7.30
C ASP A 404 -32.07 26.37 5.76
N GLY A 405 -32.59 25.35 5.06
CA GLY A 405 -32.56 25.22 3.60
C GLY A 405 -31.18 24.86 2.99
N PHE A 406 -30.12 25.00 3.78
CA PHE A 406 -28.75 24.64 3.43
C PHE A 406 -27.96 24.18 4.66
N ILE A 407 -26.84 23.52 4.43
CA ILE A 407 -25.86 23.13 5.44
C ILE A 407 -24.47 23.51 4.93
N ASP A 408 -23.77 24.35 5.69
CA ASP A 408 -22.35 24.60 5.46
C ASP A 408 -21.54 23.47 6.11
N VAL A 409 -20.69 22.81 5.30
CA VAL A 409 -19.81 21.72 5.72
C VAL A 409 -18.38 22.20 5.63
N LYS A 410 -17.66 22.09 6.74
CA LYS A 410 -16.24 22.40 6.81
C LYS A 410 -15.44 21.11 6.89
N ASN A 411 -14.50 20.93 5.97
CA ASN A 411 -13.57 19.80 5.96
C ASN A 411 -12.12 20.34 5.81
N PRO A 412 -11.09 19.47 5.87
CA PRO A 412 -9.70 19.90 5.71
C PRO A 412 -9.35 20.50 4.34
N THR A 413 -10.22 20.36 3.33
CA THR A 413 -10.03 20.85 1.96
C THR A 413 -10.84 22.11 1.66
N GLY A 414 -11.66 22.61 2.59
CA GLY A 414 -12.41 23.85 2.45
C GLY A 414 -13.75 23.87 3.20
N GLU A 415 -14.51 24.94 2.97
CA GLU A 415 -15.89 25.06 3.41
C GLU A 415 -16.79 25.08 2.18
N TYR A 416 -17.79 24.21 2.14
CA TYR A 416 -18.73 24.14 1.02
C TYR A 416 -20.17 24.04 1.52
N ARG A 417 -21.06 24.69 0.78
CA ARG A 417 -22.48 24.70 1.04
C ARG A 417 -23.16 23.53 0.35
N VAL A 418 -23.88 22.74 1.13
CA VAL A 418 -24.83 21.74 0.66
C VAL A 418 -26.22 22.36 0.70
N THR A 419 -26.91 22.42 -0.43
CA THR A 419 -28.30 22.93 -0.49
C THR A 419 -29.28 21.77 -0.47
N LEU A 420 -30.51 22.02 -0.02
CA LEU A 420 -31.58 21.03 -0.08
C LEU A 420 -31.79 20.52 -1.51
N GLU A 421 -31.70 21.41 -2.50
CA GLU A 421 -31.82 21.09 -3.93
C GLU A 421 -30.78 20.04 -4.37
N SER A 422 -29.48 20.25 -4.06
CA SER A 422 -28.43 19.30 -4.44
C SER A 422 -28.58 17.93 -3.77
N VAL A 423 -29.14 17.88 -2.56
CA VAL A 423 -29.46 16.62 -1.87
C VAL A 423 -30.68 15.95 -2.51
N MET A 424 -31.72 16.71 -2.84
CA MET A 424 -32.91 16.17 -3.51
C MET A 424 -32.57 15.61 -4.89
N ASP A 425 -31.67 16.26 -5.63
CA ASP A 425 -31.19 15.75 -6.92
C ASP A 425 -30.53 14.37 -6.77
N LEU A 426 -29.66 14.17 -5.77
CA LEU A 426 -29.08 12.87 -5.49
C LEU A 426 -30.11 11.83 -5.06
N LEU A 427 -31.09 12.20 -4.24
CA LEU A 427 -32.15 11.30 -3.78
C LEU A 427 -33.16 10.93 -4.87
N SER A 428 -33.24 11.75 -5.92
CA SER A 428 -34.09 11.50 -7.10
C SER A 428 -33.52 10.39 -7.99
N ILE A 429 -32.21 10.12 -7.90
CA ILE A 429 -31.56 9.13 -8.73
C ILE A 429 -31.87 7.71 -8.25
N ASN A 430 -32.41 6.91 -9.15
CA ASN A 430 -32.56 5.48 -8.95
C ASN A 430 -31.41 4.72 -9.61
N MET A 431 -30.33 4.46 -8.85
CA MET A 431 -29.16 3.75 -9.38
C MET A 431 -29.49 2.37 -9.92
N HIS A 432 -30.56 1.73 -9.45
CA HIS A 432 -31.06 0.48 -10.00
C HIS A 432 -31.44 0.63 -11.48
N GLU A 433 -32.30 1.59 -11.79
CA GLU A 433 -32.77 1.85 -13.16
C GLU A 433 -31.65 2.34 -14.07
N GLU A 434 -30.77 3.21 -13.55
CA GLU A 434 -29.66 3.75 -14.32
C GLU A 434 -28.63 2.66 -14.68
N CYS A 435 -28.30 1.76 -13.75
CA CYS A 435 -27.40 0.65 -14.05
C CYS A 435 -27.94 -0.31 -15.12
N LEU A 436 -29.27 -0.47 -15.20
CA LEU A 436 -29.92 -1.33 -16.22
C LEU A 436 -29.81 -0.75 -17.64
N LYS A 437 -29.76 0.57 -17.77
CA LYS A 437 -29.62 1.30 -19.04
C LYS A 437 -28.20 1.21 -19.62
N ILE A 438 -27.18 1.02 -18.77
CA ILE A 438 -25.78 0.87 -19.22
C ILE A 438 -25.68 -0.26 -20.28
N PRO A 439 -25.05 0.01 -21.45
CA PRO A 439 -24.93 -0.97 -22.52
C PRO A 439 -24.23 -2.27 -22.09
N ARG A 440 -24.59 -3.38 -22.76
CA ARG A 440 -24.07 -4.73 -22.45
C ARG A 440 -22.57 -4.86 -22.71
N GLU A 441 -22.10 -4.13 -23.71
CA GLU A 441 -20.73 -4.07 -24.21
C GLU A 441 -19.83 -3.15 -23.37
N CYS A 442 -20.43 -2.25 -22.58
CA CYS A 442 -19.69 -1.38 -21.68
C CYS A 442 -19.15 -2.21 -20.53
N ARG A 443 -17.83 -2.23 -20.33
CA ARG A 443 -17.17 -2.93 -19.23
C ARG A 443 -17.24 -2.05 -17.99
N VAL A 444 -17.68 -2.60 -16.86
CA VAL A 444 -17.66 -1.88 -15.58
C VAL A 444 -16.82 -2.66 -14.60
N LEU A 445 -15.88 -1.97 -13.95
CA LEU A 445 -15.11 -2.46 -12.82
C LEU A 445 -15.53 -1.68 -11.57
N THR A 446 -16.02 -2.36 -10.54
CA THR A 446 -16.27 -1.74 -9.24
C THR A 446 -15.12 -2.09 -8.30
N ILE A 447 -14.53 -1.09 -7.65
CA ILE A 447 -13.46 -1.20 -6.66
C ILE A 447 -13.96 -0.69 -5.32
N HIS A 448 -13.87 -1.49 -4.25
CA HIS A 448 -14.32 -1.08 -2.91
C HIS A 448 -13.38 -1.52 -1.79
N GLY A 449 -13.32 -0.77 -0.70
CA GLY A 449 -12.56 -1.15 0.50
C GLY A 449 -13.38 -1.97 1.50
N SER A 450 -12.89 -3.13 1.93
CA SER A 450 -13.63 -4.00 2.86
C SER A 450 -13.85 -3.40 4.25
N ALA A 451 -13.12 -2.35 4.63
CA ALA A 451 -13.28 -1.62 5.89
C ALA A 451 -13.53 -0.12 5.65
N ASP A 452 -14.24 0.22 4.57
CA ASP A 452 -14.77 1.56 4.34
C ASP A 452 -15.92 1.85 5.33
N GLU A 453 -15.69 2.80 6.25
CA GLU A 453 -16.65 3.20 7.28
C GLU A 453 -17.62 4.31 6.78
N ILE A 454 -17.36 4.89 5.60
CA ILE A 454 -18.15 5.98 5.00
C ILE A 454 -19.14 5.44 3.97
N THR A 455 -18.68 4.50 3.13
CA THR A 455 -19.47 3.81 2.12
C THR A 455 -19.42 2.30 2.42
N PRO A 456 -20.49 1.70 2.96
CA PRO A 456 -20.60 0.28 3.24
C PRO A 456 -20.26 -0.55 2.01
N VAL A 457 -19.54 -1.64 2.23
CA VAL A 457 -19.12 -2.57 1.17
C VAL A 457 -20.33 -3.23 0.48
N GLU A 458 -21.48 -3.25 1.15
CA GLU A 458 -22.76 -3.70 0.62
C GLU A 458 -23.18 -2.93 -0.64
N ASP A 459 -22.85 -1.64 -0.73
CA ASP A 459 -23.14 -0.84 -1.92
C ASP A 459 -22.41 -1.40 -3.16
N ALA A 460 -21.17 -1.89 -3.01
CA ALA A 460 -20.44 -2.54 -4.10
C ALA A 460 -21.08 -3.86 -4.56
N PHE A 461 -21.63 -4.63 -3.61
CA PHE A 461 -22.34 -5.87 -3.93
C PHE A 461 -23.64 -5.60 -4.69
N GLU A 462 -24.37 -4.53 -4.37
CA GLU A 462 -25.58 -4.13 -5.09
C GLU A 462 -25.27 -3.68 -6.53
N PHE A 463 -24.22 -2.86 -6.71
CA PHE A 463 -23.75 -2.52 -8.06
C PHE A 463 -23.36 -3.78 -8.85
N ALA A 464 -22.61 -4.69 -8.22
CA ALA A 464 -22.22 -5.93 -8.87
C ALA A 464 -23.44 -6.76 -9.27
N LYS A 465 -24.42 -6.94 -8.37
CA LYS A 465 -25.65 -7.70 -8.63
C LYS A 465 -26.40 -7.21 -9.86
N LEU A 466 -26.55 -5.90 -10.02
CA LEU A 466 -27.27 -5.32 -11.16
C LEU A 466 -26.49 -5.37 -12.46
N LEU A 467 -25.18 -5.23 -12.36
CA LEU A 467 -24.29 -5.25 -13.51
C LEU A 467 -23.99 -6.70 -13.97
N ASP A 468 -24.31 -7.72 -13.16
CA ASP A 468 -24.06 -9.16 -13.39
C ASP A 468 -25.03 -9.81 -14.40
N CYS A 469 -26.16 -9.18 -14.74
CA CYS A 469 -27.13 -9.76 -15.69
C CYS A 469 -26.69 -9.73 -17.17
N LYS A 470 -25.45 -9.30 -17.49
CA LYS A 470 -25.00 -8.99 -18.86
C LYS A 470 -23.48 -9.27 -19.09
N LYS A 471 -23.12 -10.54 -19.31
CA LYS A 471 -21.92 -11.16 -19.97
C LYS A 471 -20.47 -10.58 -19.94
N ASN A 472 -20.12 -9.38 -19.45
CA ASN A 472 -18.72 -8.86 -19.55
C ASN A 472 -18.30 -7.84 -18.45
N LYS A 473 -18.41 -8.17 -17.15
CA LYS A 473 -18.03 -7.25 -16.05
C LYS A 473 -17.32 -7.98 -14.88
N GLU A 474 -16.37 -7.31 -14.23
CA GLU A 474 -15.52 -7.81 -13.13
C GLU A 474 -15.67 -6.88 -11.91
N MET A 475 -15.69 -7.41 -10.67
CA MET A 475 -15.78 -6.60 -9.43
C MET A 475 -14.57 -6.91 -8.57
N GLU A 476 -13.83 -5.88 -8.11
CA GLU A 476 -12.70 -6.03 -7.21
C GLU A 476 -13.00 -5.42 -5.82
N ILE A 477 -12.72 -6.12 -4.72
CA ILE A 477 -12.82 -5.52 -3.37
C ILE A 477 -11.50 -5.78 -2.63
N LEU A 478 -10.97 -4.70 -2.06
CA LEU A 478 -9.63 -4.62 -1.53
C LEU A 478 -9.72 -4.71 -0.01
N ALA A 479 -8.93 -5.60 0.59
CA ALA A 479 -8.89 -5.77 2.05
C ALA A 479 -8.17 -4.59 2.72
N CYS A 480 -8.86 -3.49 3.02
CA CYS A 480 -8.28 -2.30 3.64
C CYS A 480 -9.30 -1.37 4.33
N LYS A 481 -8.84 -0.66 5.37
CA LYS A 481 -9.48 0.59 5.87
C LYS A 481 -9.21 1.70 4.88
N PHE A 482 -10.25 2.39 4.41
CA PHE A 482 -10.12 3.38 3.33
C PHE A 482 -9.65 4.76 3.85
N GLN A 483 -8.36 4.85 4.15
CA GLN A 483 -7.53 6.08 4.06
C GLN A 483 -6.03 5.74 4.26
N PRO A 484 -5.10 6.37 3.51
CA PRO A 484 -4.97 6.41 2.06
C PRO A 484 -4.20 5.18 1.53
N PHE A 485 -4.68 4.67 0.40
CA PHE A 485 -4.19 3.49 -0.30
C PHE A 485 -2.76 3.67 -0.85
N ILE A 486 -1.88 2.72 -0.52
CA ILE A 486 -0.56 2.52 -1.12
C ILE A 486 -0.71 1.38 -2.14
N LEU A 487 -0.54 1.67 -3.43
CA LEU A 487 -0.56 0.66 -4.49
C LEU A 487 0.78 -0.08 -4.54
N ASN A 488 0.71 -1.41 -4.42
CA ASN A 488 1.70 -2.32 -4.98
C ASN A 488 1.09 -3.00 -6.22
N LEU A 489 0.97 -2.25 -7.33
CA LEU A 489 0.54 -2.76 -8.65
C LEU A 489 1.62 -3.57 -9.38
N SER A 490 2.82 -3.71 -8.80
CA SER A 490 3.94 -4.41 -9.45
C SER A 490 3.81 -5.94 -9.49
N ASN A 491 2.81 -6.52 -8.80
CA ASN A 491 2.61 -7.97 -8.75
C ASN A 491 1.61 -8.53 -9.78
N TYR A 492 1.01 -7.70 -10.64
CA TYR A 492 0.15 -8.19 -11.72
C TYR A 492 0.90 -8.27 -13.07
N LYS A 493 1.90 -9.16 -13.15
CA LYS A 493 2.36 -9.67 -14.45
C LYS A 493 1.48 -10.85 -14.86
N ALA A 494 0.74 -10.64 -15.95
CA ALA A 494 0.07 -11.63 -16.81
C ALA A 494 -1.23 -12.31 -16.30
N ARG A 495 -2.36 -11.63 -16.50
CA ARG A 495 -3.47 -12.23 -17.26
C ARG A 495 -3.72 -11.38 -18.50
N SER A 496 -2.96 -11.69 -19.55
CA SER A 496 -2.86 -11.01 -20.85
C SER A 496 -4.12 -11.11 -21.75
N ASN A 497 -5.34 -11.05 -21.21
CA ASN A 497 -6.57 -11.20 -22.00
C ASN A 497 -7.46 -9.95 -22.07
N PHE A 498 -7.07 -8.81 -21.50
CA PHE A 498 -7.87 -7.58 -21.58
C PHE A 498 -7.57 -6.66 -22.78
N LEU A 499 -6.48 -6.89 -23.53
CA LEU A 499 -5.93 -5.92 -24.51
C LEU A 499 -5.68 -6.45 -25.94
N LYS A 500 -6.30 -7.55 -26.40
CA LYS A 500 -6.20 -7.98 -27.81
C LYS A 500 -7.52 -7.80 -28.58
N PHE A 501 -7.51 -6.94 -29.59
CA PHE A 501 -8.55 -6.72 -30.61
C PHE A 501 -8.49 -7.79 -31.74
N PRO A 502 -9.54 -7.97 -32.59
CA PRO A 502 -9.90 -9.27 -33.20
C PRO A 502 -9.51 -9.49 -34.69
N HIS A 503 -9.37 -10.78 -35.09
CA HIS A 503 -9.88 -11.49 -36.31
C HIS A 503 -9.04 -12.76 -36.65
N PRO A 504 -9.50 -13.75 -37.47
CA PRO A 504 -10.70 -14.60 -37.39
C PRO A 504 -10.41 -16.13 -37.35
N GLN A 505 -11.41 -16.90 -36.88
CA GLN A 505 -11.74 -18.33 -37.08
C GLN A 505 -10.64 -19.38 -37.39
N ILE A 506 -10.48 -20.39 -36.52
CA ILE A 506 -10.40 -21.84 -36.89
C ILE A 506 -11.02 -22.68 -35.74
N HIS A 507 -11.97 -23.55 -36.08
CA HIS A 507 -12.59 -24.56 -35.20
C HIS A 507 -11.63 -25.72 -34.90
N TYR A 508 -11.66 -26.30 -33.69
CA TYR A 508 -11.69 -27.76 -33.50
C TYR A 508 -12.30 -28.15 -32.14
N ASN A 509 -13.15 -29.17 -32.21
CA ASN A 509 -13.91 -29.86 -31.16
C ASN A 509 -13.01 -30.79 -30.32
N SER A 510 -13.25 -30.93 -29.01
CA SER A 510 -13.55 -32.22 -28.34
C SER A 510 -13.60 -32.14 -26.80
N SER A 511 -14.81 -32.33 -26.26
CA SER A 511 -15.20 -33.08 -25.05
C SER A 511 -14.21 -33.32 -23.89
N ALA A 512 -14.51 -32.71 -22.74
CA ALA A 512 -14.51 -33.34 -21.40
C ALA A 512 -15.24 -32.42 -20.40
N THR A 513 -16.20 -32.96 -19.65
CA THR A 513 -17.12 -32.25 -18.74
C THR A 513 -16.45 -31.80 -17.44
N THR A 514 -16.46 -30.50 -17.15
CA THR A 514 -16.02 -29.90 -15.88
C THR A 514 -17.23 -29.64 -14.97
N LEU A 515 -17.26 -30.23 -13.77
CA LEU A 515 -18.27 -29.91 -12.75
C LEU A 515 -17.92 -28.54 -12.13
N THR A 516 -18.82 -27.56 -12.25
CA THR A 516 -18.56 -26.15 -11.87
C THR A 516 -19.56 -25.71 -10.81
N LEU A 517 -19.21 -25.81 -9.53
CA LEU A 517 -20.10 -25.35 -8.45
C LEU A 517 -20.15 -23.81 -8.42
N ARG A 518 -21.28 -23.24 -8.86
CA ARG A 518 -21.64 -21.82 -8.66
C ARG A 518 -22.46 -21.69 -7.36
N MET A 519 -21.91 -21.05 -6.33
CA MET A 519 -22.72 -20.63 -5.19
C MET A 519 -23.60 -19.44 -5.60
N ALA A 520 -24.91 -19.66 -5.64
CA ALA A 520 -25.89 -18.61 -5.89
C ALA A 520 -26.25 -17.89 -4.57
N HIS A 521 -26.26 -16.56 -4.56
CA HIS A 521 -27.02 -15.81 -3.56
C HIS A 521 -28.45 -15.62 -4.04
N SER A 522 -29.40 -15.93 -3.17
CA SER A 522 -30.84 -15.87 -3.40
C SER A 522 -31.37 -14.44 -3.45
N ASP A 523 -32.03 -14.09 -4.55
CA ASP A 523 -33.08 -13.06 -4.59
C ASP A 523 -34.23 -13.46 -3.67
N HIS A 524 -34.54 -12.64 -2.66
CA HIS A 524 -35.85 -12.68 -2.00
C HIS A 524 -36.92 -12.02 -2.90
N SER A 525 -37.16 -12.59 -4.07
CA SER A 525 -38.38 -12.38 -4.88
C SER A 525 -38.37 -13.17 -6.20
N ALA A 526 -38.01 -14.46 -6.17
CA ALA A 526 -38.39 -15.35 -7.26
C ALA A 526 -38.54 -16.78 -6.74
N GLN A 527 -39.78 -17.18 -6.47
CA GLN A 527 -40.14 -18.60 -6.42
C GLN A 527 -39.85 -19.21 -7.79
N ASN A 528 -38.75 -19.96 -7.89
CA ASN A 528 -38.57 -20.89 -9.00
C ASN A 528 -39.60 -22.04 -8.83
N PRO A 529 -40.15 -22.60 -9.92
CA PRO A 529 -41.21 -23.59 -9.81
C PRO A 529 -40.64 -24.92 -9.30
N GLY A 530 -41.08 -25.32 -8.10
CA GLY A 530 -41.37 -26.69 -7.68
C GLY A 530 -40.31 -27.77 -7.87
N ILE A 531 -39.30 -27.82 -7.00
CA ILE A 531 -38.79 -29.09 -6.49
C ILE A 531 -39.18 -29.14 -5.01
N GLU A 532 -39.99 -30.13 -4.64
CA GLU A 532 -40.58 -30.27 -3.31
C GLU A 532 -39.47 -30.64 -2.31
N GLN A 533 -39.12 -29.70 -1.41
CA GLN A 533 -38.17 -29.98 -0.34
C GLN A 533 -38.82 -30.97 0.63
N GLN A 534 -38.31 -32.20 0.65
CA GLN A 534 -38.88 -33.23 1.50
C GLN A 534 -38.31 -33.10 2.92
N ARG A 535 -39.19 -32.86 3.89
CA ARG A 535 -38.82 -32.94 5.30
C ARG A 535 -38.62 -34.40 5.70
N VAL A 536 -37.45 -34.72 6.21
CA VAL A 536 -37.07 -36.07 6.64
C VAL A 536 -36.79 -36.03 8.14
N ILE A 537 -37.32 -37.01 8.86
CA ILE A 537 -37.06 -37.23 10.28
C ILE A 537 -36.30 -38.54 10.44
N ILE A 538 -35.15 -38.48 11.11
CA ILE A 538 -34.24 -39.62 11.28
C ILE A 538 -34.01 -39.81 12.78
N PRO A 539 -34.37 -40.97 13.38
CA PRO A 539 -34.03 -41.24 14.78
C PRO A 539 -32.51 -41.48 14.89
N ASN A 540 -31.87 -40.81 15.85
CA ASN A 540 -30.49 -41.11 16.22
C ASN A 540 -30.41 -42.32 17.16
N LYS A 541 -29.18 -42.75 17.48
CA LYS A 541 -28.90 -43.88 18.39
C LYS A 541 -29.39 -43.66 19.82
N HIS A 542 -29.67 -42.41 20.22
CA HIS A 542 -30.19 -42.04 21.53
C HIS A 542 -31.72 -41.92 21.58
N GLY A 543 -32.41 -42.17 20.45
CA GLY A 543 -33.86 -42.09 20.34
C GLY A 543 -34.41 -40.68 20.07
N GLU A 544 -33.54 -39.69 19.85
CA GLU A 544 -33.90 -38.32 19.50
C GLU A 544 -34.14 -38.21 17.99
N LYS A 545 -35.13 -37.42 17.59
CA LYS A 545 -35.45 -37.20 16.18
C LYS A 545 -34.63 -36.05 15.58
N LEU A 546 -33.77 -36.38 14.63
CA LEU A 546 -33.06 -35.43 13.79
C LEU A 546 -33.94 -34.98 12.63
N VAL A 547 -34.04 -33.68 12.41
CA VAL A 547 -34.88 -33.08 11.37
C VAL A 547 -34.01 -32.45 10.29
N GLY A 548 -34.24 -32.86 9.05
CA GLY A 548 -33.56 -32.29 7.88
C GLY A 548 -34.48 -32.06 6.70
N LEU A 549 -33.90 -31.40 5.69
CA LEU A 549 -34.54 -31.08 4.42
C LEU A 549 -33.72 -31.70 3.29
N LEU A 550 -34.39 -32.55 2.52
CA LEU A 550 -33.85 -33.19 1.32
C LEU A 550 -34.16 -32.31 0.10
N HIS A 551 -33.10 -31.92 -0.58
CA HIS A 551 -33.10 -31.32 -1.90
C HIS A 551 -32.93 -32.44 -2.92
N GLU A 552 -34.05 -32.96 -3.43
CA GLU A 552 -34.07 -34.14 -4.30
C GLU A 552 -33.94 -33.76 -5.77
N THR A 553 -33.01 -34.41 -6.46
CA THR A 553 -32.78 -34.24 -7.91
C THR A 553 -33.00 -35.54 -8.70
N GLY A 554 -33.28 -36.65 -8.01
CA GLY A 554 -33.35 -37.99 -8.58
C GLY A 554 -32.01 -38.72 -8.64
N SER A 555 -30.91 -38.08 -8.21
CA SER A 555 -29.59 -38.71 -8.15
C SER A 555 -29.52 -39.79 -7.07
N LYS A 556 -28.90 -40.93 -7.40
CA LYS A 556 -28.55 -41.96 -6.41
C LYS A 556 -27.49 -41.46 -5.42
N GLU A 557 -26.65 -40.53 -5.84
CA GLU A 557 -25.64 -39.90 -4.99
C GLU A 557 -26.24 -38.72 -4.22
N ILE A 558 -25.85 -38.62 -2.96
CA ILE A 558 -26.31 -37.55 -2.06
C ILE A 558 -25.14 -36.94 -1.28
N VAL A 559 -25.17 -35.62 -1.14
CA VAL A 559 -24.24 -34.86 -0.30
C VAL A 559 -24.93 -34.50 1.02
N VAL A 560 -24.28 -34.79 2.14
CA VAL A 560 -24.80 -34.45 3.48
C VAL A 560 -24.12 -33.17 3.98
N LEU A 561 -24.92 -32.17 4.38
CA LEU A 561 -24.48 -30.85 4.81
C LEU A 561 -24.70 -30.66 6.32
N CYS A 562 -23.61 -30.34 7.02
CA CYS A 562 -23.55 -30.19 8.48
C CYS A 562 -23.28 -28.72 8.86
N HIS A 563 -24.17 -28.13 9.66
CA HIS A 563 -24.06 -26.72 10.08
C HIS A 563 -23.00 -26.46 11.16
N GLY A 564 -22.67 -25.18 11.35
CA GLY A 564 -21.67 -24.67 12.29
C GLY A 564 -22.06 -24.60 13.76
N PHE A 565 -21.12 -24.08 14.57
CA PHE A 565 -21.32 -23.83 16.00
C PHE A 565 -22.53 -22.91 16.24
N ARG A 566 -23.52 -23.38 17.00
CA ARG A 566 -24.77 -22.67 17.31
C ARG A 566 -25.44 -22.08 16.05
N SER A 567 -25.46 -22.89 15.01
CA SER A 567 -26.12 -22.63 13.73
C SER A 567 -27.20 -23.70 13.52
N THR A 568 -27.90 -23.66 12.39
CA THR A 568 -28.93 -24.64 12.02
C THR A 568 -28.82 -24.96 10.53
N LYS A 569 -29.58 -25.95 10.06
CA LYS A 569 -29.74 -26.27 8.64
C LYS A 569 -30.26 -25.10 7.80
N ALA A 570 -30.80 -24.05 8.43
CA ALA A 570 -31.31 -22.85 7.76
C ALA A 570 -30.23 -21.76 7.56
N ASP A 571 -28.99 -22.00 7.99
CA ASP A 571 -27.86 -21.10 7.77
C ASP A 571 -27.65 -20.83 6.27
N GLN A 572 -27.35 -19.58 5.93
CA GLN A 572 -27.25 -19.13 4.54
C GLN A 572 -26.20 -19.93 3.76
N ILE A 573 -25.10 -20.34 4.39
CA ILE A 573 -24.06 -21.14 3.73
C ILE A 573 -24.61 -22.53 3.38
N MET A 574 -25.35 -23.16 4.30
CA MET A 574 -25.98 -24.48 4.07
C MET A 574 -27.04 -24.41 2.97
N VAL A 575 -27.88 -23.38 2.99
CA VAL A 575 -28.91 -23.16 1.98
C VAL A 575 -28.28 -22.91 0.60
N ASN A 576 -27.28 -22.03 0.52
CA ASN A 576 -26.60 -21.71 -0.74
C ASN A 576 -25.88 -22.94 -1.32
N LEU A 577 -25.23 -23.75 -0.49
CA LEU A 577 -24.58 -24.99 -0.94
C LEU A 577 -25.61 -26.01 -1.45
N ALA A 578 -26.71 -26.21 -0.71
CA ALA A 578 -27.77 -27.12 -1.14
C ALA A 578 -28.37 -26.70 -2.49
N VAL A 579 -28.68 -25.41 -2.65
CA VAL A 579 -29.22 -24.86 -3.90
C VAL A 579 -28.20 -24.96 -5.05
N ALA A 580 -26.91 -24.76 -4.76
CA ALA A 580 -25.85 -24.90 -5.77
C ALA A 580 -25.72 -26.35 -6.26
N LEU A 581 -25.74 -27.31 -5.33
CA LEU A 581 -25.70 -28.74 -5.65
C LEU A 581 -26.95 -29.17 -6.43
N GLU A 582 -28.12 -28.70 -6.02
CA GLU A 582 -29.40 -28.97 -6.68
C GLU A 582 -29.39 -28.47 -8.14
N LYS A 583 -28.84 -27.28 -8.40
CA LYS A 583 -28.68 -26.73 -9.76
C LYS A 583 -27.76 -27.57 -10.65
N GLU A 584 -26.79 -28.26 -10.07
CA GLU A 584 -25.89 -29.17 -10.77
C GLU A 584 -26.46 -30.61 -10.86
N GLY A 585 -27.70 -30.83 -10.42
CA GLY A 585 -28.36 -32.14 -10.46
C GLY A 585 -27.85 -33.12 -9.39
N ILE A 586 -27.29 -32.61 -8.30
CA ILE A 586 -26.81 -33.41 -7.16
C ILE A 586 -27.80 -33.28 -6.00
N SER A 587 -28.29 -34.41 -5.49
CA SER A 587 -29.17 -34.40 -4.32
C SER A 587 -28.37 -34.00 -3.07
N ALA A 588 -28.96 -33.16 -2.22
CA ALA A 588 -28.32 -32.68 -1.00
C ALA A 588 -29.26 -32.80 0.20
N PHE A 589 -28.73 -33.18 1.37
CA PHE A 589 -29.47 -33.24 2.62
C PHE A 589 -28.81 -32.38 3.68
N ARG A 590 -29.54 -31.39 4.18
CA ARG A 590 -29.11 -30.54 5.30
C ARG A 590 -29.98 -30.82 6.50
N PHE A 591 -29.38 -31.02 7.67
CA PHE A 591 -30.11 -31.39 8.88
C PHE A 591 -29.58 -30.65 10.11
N ASP A 592 -30.41 -30.59 11.15
CA ASP A 592 -30.02 -30.07 12.46
C ASP A 592 -29.48 -31.22 13.33
N PHE A 593 -28.33 -31.01 13.97
CA PHE A 593 -27.86 -31.92 15.03
C PHE A 593 -28.83 -31.91 16.22
N ALA A 594 -28.81 -32.96 17.07
CA ALA A 594 -29.63 -33.00 18.28
C ALA A 594 -29.43 -31.73 19.13
N GLY A 595 -30.52 -31.20 19.65
CA GLY A 595 -30.54 -29.94 20.41
C GLY A 595 -30.38 -28.66 19.60
N ASN A 596 -30.32 -28.72 18.26
CA ASN A 596 -30.29 -27.55 17.39
C ASN A 596 -31.54 -27.47 16.52
N GLY A 597 -31.95 -26.24 16.18
CA GLY A 597 -33.03 -25.98 15.24
C GLY A 597 -34.32 -26.74 15.57
N GLU A 598 -34.76 -27.61 14.66
CA GLU A 598 -35.98 -28.42 14.81
C GLU A 598 -35.75 -29.84 15.33
N SER A 599 -34.49 -30.25 15.51
CA SER A 599 -34.15 -31.57 16.05
C SER A 599 -34.41 -31.64 17.55
N GLU A 600 -34.85 -32.80 18.02
CA GLU A 600 -35.05 -33.06 19.45
C GLU A 600 -33.72 -33.01 20.24
N GLY A 601 -33.80 -32.83 21.56
CA GLY A 601 -32.64 -32.75 22.45
C GLY A 601 -32.38 -31.33 22.99
N SER A 602 -31.30 -31.17 23.74
CA SER A 602 -30.82 -29.87 24.24
C SER A 602 -29.41 -29.56 23.72
N PHE A 603 -29.17 -28.32 23.29
CA PHE A 603 -27.85 -27.90 22.86
C PHE A 603 -26.85 -27.97 24.02
N GLU A 604 -25.79 -28.75 23.85
CA GLU A 604 -24.68 -28.86 24.79
C GLU A 604 -23.36 -28.57 24.09
N PHE A 605 -22.53 -27.74 24.72
CA PHE A 605 -21.23 -27.38 24.17
C PHE A 605 -20.23 -28.53 24.31
N GLY A 606 -19.64 -28.98 23.19
CA GLY A 606 -18.46 -29.87 23.20
C GLY A 606 -18.73 -31.36 22.97
N ASN A 607 -19.98 -31.76 22.74
CA ASN A 607 -20.40 -33.15 22.56
C ASN A 607 -20.15 -33.71 21.14
N TYR A 608 -18.93 -33.56 20.61
CA TYR A 608 -18.62 -33.90 19.21
C TYR A 608 -18.82 -35.38 18.86
N LEU A 609 -18.61 -36.30 19.81
CA LEU A 609 -18.86 -37.72 19.58
C LEU A 609 -20.36 -38.01 19.40
N ARG A 610 -21.23 -37.30 20.12
CA ARG A 610 -22.69 -37.40 19.92
C ARG A 610 -23.10 -36.85 18.56
N GLU A 611 -22.53 -35.71 18.16
CA GLU A 611 -22.80 -35.13 16.84
C GLU A 611 -22.29 -36.05 15.71
N ALA A 612 -21.20 -36.79 15.93
CA ALA A 612 -20.74 -37.82 15.00
C ALA A 612 -21.71 -39.02 14.94
N ASP A 613 -22.27 -39.45 16.07
CA ASP A 613 -23.33 -40.48 16.13
C ASP A 613 -24.61 -40.02 15.38
N ASP A 614 -24.98 -38.74 15.50
CA ASP A 614 -26.09 -38.14 14.74
C ASP A 614 -25.84 -38.19 13.23
N LEU A 615 -24.67 -37.74 12.79
CA LEU A 615 -24.27 -37.81 11.38
C LEU A 615 -24.23 -39.26 10.88
N HIS A 616 -23.76 -40.19 11.70
CA HIS A 616 -23.77 -41.61 11.35
C HIS A 616 -25.20 -42.13 11.14
N ALA A 617 -26.15 -41.77 11.99
CA ALA A 617 -27.56 -42.13 11.82
C ALA A 617 -28.16 -41.59 10.51
N VAL A 618 -27.81 -40.36 10.14
CA VAL A 618 -28.20 -39.76 8.85
C VAL A 618 -27.63 -40.55 7.68
N ILE A 619 -26.34 -40.90 7.72
CA ILE A 619 -25.68 -41.69 6.67
C ILE A 619 -26.35 -43.07 6.53
N GLN A 620 -26.60 -43.76 7.64
CA GLN A 620 -27.25 -45.07 7.65
C GLN A 620 -28.67 -45.02 7.09
N HIS A 621 -29.42 -43.96 7.37
CA HIS A 621 -30.76 -43.78 6.81
C HIS A 621 -30.73 -43.76 5.27
N PHE A 622 -29.84 -42.96 4.67
CA PHE A 622 -29.74 -42.88 3.20
C PHE A 622 -29.13 -44.13 2.58
N CYS A 623 -28.15 -44.76 3.22
CA CYS A 623 -27.62 -46.05 2.78
C CYS A 623 -28.71 -47.14 2.79
N GLY A 624 -29.54 -47.19 3.83
CA GLY A 624 -30.69 -48.10 3.93
C GLY A 624 -31.79 -47.82 2.89
N ALA A 625 -31.91 -46.57 2.44
CA ALA A 625 -32.76 -46.16 1.33
C ALA A 625 -32.11 -46.40 -0.06
N ASN A 626 -31.03 -47.18 -0.13
CA ASN A 626 -30.30 -47.52 -1.35
C ASN A 626 -29.72 -46.29 -2.09
N ARG A 627 -29.31 -45.26 -1.33
CA ARG A 627 -28.59 -44.08 -1.81
C ARG A 627 -27.12 -44.18 -1.45
N THR A 628 -26.28 -43.49 -2.20
CA THR A 628 -24.83 -43.43 -1.95
C THR A 628 -24.50 -42.04 -1.39
N VAL A 629 -24.07 -41.97 -0.12
CA VAL A 629 -23.54 -40.72 0.43
C VAL A 629 -22.14 -40.51 -0.14
N SER A 630 -22.01 -39.61 -1.12
CA SER A 630 -20.76 -39.40 -1.85
C SER A 630 -19.85 -38.37 -1.20
N THR A 631 -20.41 -37.45 -0.40
CA THR A 631 -19.64 -36.39 0.27
C THR A 631 -20.34 -35.93 1.55
N ILE A 632 -19.54 -35.64 2.57
CA ILE A 632 -19.97 -34.96 3.80
C ILE A 632 -19.29 -33.59 3.83
N LEU A 633 -20.07 -32.53 4.01
CA LEU A 633 -19.56 -31.17 4.07
C LEU A 633 -19.95 -30.53 5.41
N GLY A 634 -18.96 -30.10 6.19
CA GLY A 634 -19.16 -29.38 7.45
C GLY A 634 -18.70 -27.93 7.38
N HIS A 635 -19.38 -27.03 8.10
CA HIS A 635 -18.97 -25.64 8.26
C HIS A 635 -18.65 -25.32 9.71
N SER A 636 -17.53 -24.63 10.00
CA SER A 636 -17.26 -23.90 11.25
C SER A 636 -17.69 -24.56 12.59
N LYS A 637 -17.62 -25.89 12.71
CA LYS A 637 -17.54 -26.61 13.99
C LYS A 637 -16.13 -27.08 14.30
N VAL A 638 -15.28 -27.13 13.26
CA VAL A 638 -13.90 -27.60 13.30
C VAL A 638 -13.08 -26.84 14.36
N ILE A 639 -13.38 -25.55 14.62
CA ILE A 639 -12.79 -24.71 15.69
C ILE A 639 -12.69 -25.36 17.05
N ASN A 640 -13.65 -26.21 17.40
CA ASN A 640 -13.64 -26.79 18.72
C ASN A 640 -12.93 -28.15 18.81
N ALA A 641 -12.54 -28.67 17.65
CA ALA A 641 -11.68 -29.82 17.45
C ALA A 641 -10.36 -29.42 16.76
N SER A 642 -10.14 -28.14 16.46
CA SER A 642 -8.99 -27.67 15.69
C SER A 642 -8.05 -26.80 16.51
N GLY A 643 -6.84 -27.29 16.68
CA GLY A 643 -5.66 -26.48 16.36
C GLY A 643 -4.93 -25.80 17.52
N ARG A 644 -5.56 -25.61 18.68
CA ARG A 644 -4.74 -25.42 19.89
C ARG A 644 -4.27 -26.79 20.35
N TYR A 645 -3.00 -27.10 20.10
CA TYR A 645 -2.27 -28.21 20.70
C TYR A 645 -2.48 -28.30 22.23
N ASP A 646 -2.89 -27.19 22.85
CA ASP A 646 -3.38 -27.09 24.22
C ASP A 646 -4.88 -26.69 24.25
N LEU A 647 -5.78 -27.69 24.19
CA LEU A 647 -7.23 -27.50 24.33
C LEU A 647 -7.58 -26.77 25.64
N LYS A 648 -6.80 -27.00 26.70
CA LYS A 648 -6.98 -26.36 28.02
C LYS A 648 -6.72 -24.86 27.91
N LYS A 649 -5.65 -24.44 27.22
CA LYS A 649 -5.40 -23.02 26.91
C LYS A 649 -6.50 -22.40 26.06
N GLY A 650 -7.07 -23.15 25.09
CA GLY A 650 -8.24 -22.74 24.31
C GLY A 650 -9.47 -22.40 25.14
N ILE A 651 -9.74 -23.26 26.12
CA ILE A 651 -10.84 -23.10 27.06
C ILE A 651 -10.55 -21.94 28.03
N GLU A 652 -9.34 -21.83 28.56
CA GLU A 652 -8.94 -20.77 29.49
C GLU A 652 -8.98 -19.37 28.85
N GLU A 653 -8.57 -19.23 27.59
CA GLU A 653 -8.65 -17.94 26.90
C GLU A 653 -10.09 -17.54 26.56
N ARG A 654 -10.97 -18.51 26.30
CA ARG A 654 -12.38 -18.24 25.96
C ARG A 654 -13.25 -17.99 27.18
N PHE A 655 -13.02 -18.73 28.26
CA PHE A 655 -13.91 -18.75 29.42
C PHE A 655 -13.27 -18.25 30.72
N GLY A 656 -11.97 -17.96 30.71
CA GLY A 656 -11.19 -17.49 31.86
C GLY A 656 -10.33 -18.59 32.50
N LYS A 657 -9.20 -18.20 33.12
CA LYS A 657 -8.24 -19.13 33.76
C LYS A 657 -8.82 -19.95 34.93
N ASP A 658 -9.88 -19.44 35.57
CA ASP A 658 -10.60 -20.07 36.69
C ASP A 658 -11.76 -20.98 36.22
N PHE A 659 -12.02 -21.07 34.91
CA PHE A 659 -13.16 -21.80 34.36
C PHE A 659 -13.16 -23.28 34.78
N MET A 660 -12.00 -23.93 34.75
CA MET A 660 -11.87 -25.34 35.12
C MET A 660 -12.20 -25.60 36.58
N ASP A 661 -11.90 -24.66 37.48
CA ASP A 661 -12.21 -24.79 38.90
C ASP A 661 -13.71 -24.58 39.15
N ARG A 662 -14.30 -23.56 38.51
CA ARG A 662 -15.74 -23.27 38.57
C ARG A 662 -16.59 -24.44 38.06
N ILE A 663 -16.27 -25.00 36.89
CA ILE A 663 -17.07 -26.11 36.33
C ILE A 663 -16.89 -27.44 37.08
N LYS A 664 -15.72 -27.68 37.70
CA LYS A 664 -15.52 -28.83 38.59
C LYS A 664 -16.29 -28.70 39.89
N GLN A 665 -16.48 -27.48 40.39
CA GLN A 665 -17.26 -27.19 41.59
C GLN A 665 -18.77 -27.32 41.33
N ASP A 666 -19.25 -26.70 40.26
CA ASP A 666 -20.69 -26.53 40.02
C ASP A 666 -21.27 -27.63 39.10
N GLY A 667 -20.41 -28.43 38.44
CA GLY A 667 -20.79 -29.50 37.52
C GLY A 667 -21.28 -29.02 36.15
N PHE A 668 -21.71 -27.76 36.04
CA PHE A 668 -22.06 -27.08 34.80
C PHE A 668 -21.90 -25.56 34.94
N LEU A 669 -21.81 -24.86 33.82
CA LEU A 669 -21.82 -23.41 33.74
C LEU A 669 -22.73 -22.94 32.60
N ASP A 670 -23.57 -21.95 32.87
CA ASP A 670 -24.44 -21.32 31.88
C ASP A 670 -23.82 -20.03 31.34
N PHE A 671 -23.86 -19.87 30.02
CA PHE A 671 -23.31 -18.73 29.29
C PHE A 671 -24.37 -18.06 28.46
N LYS A 672 -24.27 -16.73 28.32
CA LYS A 672 -25.16 -15.94 27.47
C LYS A 672 -24.36 -15.12 26.48
N ASP A 673 -24.69 -15.24 25.20
CA ASP A 673 -24.17 -14.35 24.17
C ASP A 673 -25.31 -13.79 23.29
N LYS A 674 -24.94 -13.12 22.19
CA LYS A 674 -25.89 -12.52 21.24
C LYS A 674 -26.85 -13.52 20.57
N LYS A 675 -26.53 -14.82 20.58
CA LYS A 675 -27.35 -15.91 20.01
C LYS A 675 -28.19 -16.64 21.07
N GLY A 676 -28.12 -16.23 22.34
CA GLY A 676 -28.91 -16.79 23.45
C GLY A 676 -28.06 -17.51 24.51
N GLU A 677 -28.73 -18.20 25.42
CA GLU A 677 -28.09 -18.94 26.52
C GLU A 677 -27.68 -20.35 26.08
N TYR A 678 -26.57 -20.85 26.61
CA TYR A 678 -26.11 -22.23 26.41
C TYR A 678 -25.37 -22.74 27.64
N ARG A 679 -25.42 -24.04 27.87
CA ARG A 679 -24.78 -24.72 28.99
C ARG A 679 -23.52 -25.44 28.55
N VAL A 680 -22.49 -25.36 29.38
CA VAL A 680 -21.31 -26.24 29.32
C VAL A 680 -21.37 -27.15 30.54
N THR A 681 -21.49 -28.46 30.36
CA THR A 681 -21.45 -29.42 31.48
C THR A 681 -20.03 -29.95 31.65
N LEU A 682 -19.68 -30.38 32.87
CA LEU A 682 -18.40 -31.04 33.11
C LEU A 682 -18.24 -32.27 32.21
N GLU A 683 -19.33 -33.02 31.99
CA GLU A 683 -19.37 -34.18 31.10
C GLU A 683 -19.08 -33.80 29.64
N SER A 684 -19.79 -32.82 29.07
CA SER A 684 -19.60 -32.39 27.68
C SER A 684 -18.22 -31.77 27.44
N LEU A 685 -17.65 -31.14 28.47
CA LEU A 685 -16.29 -30.62 28.46
C LEU A 685 -15.23 -31.73 28.52
N MET A 686 -15.43 -32.74 29.38
CA MET A 686 -14.50 -33.86 29.50
C MET A 686 -14.53 -34.75 28.26
N ASP A 687 -15.71 -34.94 27.65
CA ASP A 687 -15.87 -35.60 26.35
C ASP A 687 -14.99 -34.91 25.30
N ARG A 688 -15.12 -33.59 25.18
CA ARG A 688 -14.28 -32.77 24.30
C ARG A 688 -12.78 -32.88 24.61
N LEU A 689 -12.39 -32.80 25.88
CA LEU A 689 -10.99 -32.87 26.31
C LEU A 689 -10.36 -34.26 26.08
N SER A 690 -11.20 -35.31 25.97
CA SER A 690 -10.74 -36.67 25.69
C SER A 690 -10.34 -36.90 24.22
N ILE A 691 -10.76 -36.02 23.30
CA ILE A 691 -10.52 -36.19 21.87
C ILE A 691 -9.11 -35.70 21.52
N ASN A 692 -8.22 -36.63 21.15
CA ASN A 692 -6.95 -36.30 20.54
C ASN A 692 -7.11 -36.15 19.02
N MET A 693 -7.33 -34.92 18.57
CA MET A 693 -7.63 -34.64 17.16
C MET A 693 -6.48 -34.95 16.20
N HIS A 694 -5.23 -34.96 16.68
CA HIS A 694 -4.10 -35.44 15.88
C HIS A 694 -4.25 -36.94 15.58
N GLU A 695 -4.55 -37.75 16.59
CA GLU A 695 -4.75 -39.19 16.43
C GLU A 695 -6.01 -39.50 15.61
N GLU A 696 -7.12 -38.79 15.81
CA GLU A 696 -8.34 -38.99 15.02
C GLU A 696 -8.13 -38.67 13.54
N CYS A 697 -7.37 -37.61 13.22
CA CYS A 697 -7.06 -37.25 11.83
C CYS A 697 -6.20 -38.31 11.12
N LEU A 698 -5.28 -38.96 11.85
CA LEU A 698 -4.45 -40.05 11.31
C LEU A 698 -5.26 -41.32 11.01
N LYS A 699 -6.42 -41.51 11.64
CA LYS A 699 -7.31 -42.64 11.38
C LYS A 699 -8.13 -42.49 10.09
N ILE A 700 -8.14 -41.30 9.47
CA ILE A 700 -8.85 -41.07 8.20
C ILE A 700 -8.22 -41.98 7.12
N PRO A 701 -9.02 -42.82 6.44
CA PRO A 701 -8.50 -43.71 5.40
C PRO A 701 -7.85 -42.93 4.26
N LYS A 702 -6.76 -43.43 3.70
CA LYS A 702 -6.02 -42.75 2.62
C LYS A 702 -6.88 -42.59 1.36
N GLU A 703 -7.80 -43.50 1.11
CA GLU A 703 -8.73 -43.40 0.00
C GLU A 703 -9.78 -42.29 0.16
N CYS A 704 -9.95 -41.76 1.37
CA CYS A 704 -10.86 -40.65 1.65
C CYS A 704 -10.21 -39.34 1.19
N ARG A 705 -10.84 -38.65 0.24
CA ARG A 705 -10.39 -37.33 -0.21
C ARG A 705 -10.93 -36.26 0.74
N VAL A 706 -10.04 -35.49 1.35
CA VAL A 706 -10.41 -34.40 2.25
C VAL A 706 -10.08 -33.07 1.58
N LEU A 707 -11.02 -32.12 1.61
CA LEU A 707 -10.82 -30.75 1.15
C LEU A 707 -11.05 -29.83 2.34
N THR A 708 -10.00 -29.11 2.75
CA THR A 708 -10.08 -28.09 3.80
C THR A 708 -10.14 -26.71 3.14
N VAL A 709 -11.20 -25.94 3.39
CA VAL A 709 -11.34 -24.56 2.89
C VAL A 709 -11.32 -23.60 4.07
N HIS A 710 -10.40 -22.63 4.07
CA HIS A 710 -10.25 -21.70 5.19
C HIS A 710 -10.01 -20.25 4.73
N GLY A 711 -10.63 -19.29 5.40
CA GLY A 711 -10.39 -17.86 5.13
C GLY A 711 -9.01 -17.43 5.59
N SER A 712 -8.27 -16.67 4.78
CA SER A 712 -6.93 -16.18 5.17
C SER A 712 -6.96 -15.06 6.22
N ALA A 713 -8.13 -14.53 6.51
CA ALA A 713 -8.37 -13.41 7.43
C ALA A 713 -9.43 -13.78 8.48
N ASP A 714 -9.61 -15.07 8.75
CA ASP A 714 -10.52 -15.52 9.79
C ASP A 714 -9.97 -15.09 11.16
N GLU A 715 -10.73 -14.25 11.86
CA GLU A 715 -10.36 -13.71 13.18
C GLU A 715 -10.82 -14.61 14.33
N ILE A 716 -11.65 -15.62 14.02
CA ILE A 716 -12.21 -16.57 15.00
C ILE A 716 -11.33 -17.83 15.05
N ILE A 717 -10.86 -18.31 13.89
CA ILE A 717 -9.92 -19.43 13.76
C ILE A 717 -8.63 -18.93 13.14
N PRO A 718 -7.47 -19.09 13.80
CA PRO A 718 -6.19 -18.86 13.17
C PRO A 718 -6.05 -19.74 11.91
N VAL A 719 -5.62 -19.14 10.80
CA VAL A 719 -5.38 -19.87 9.54
C VAL A 719 -4.28 -20.92 9.70
N GLU A 720 -3.40 -20.73 10.68
CA GLU A 720 -2.37 -21.65 11.15
C GLU A 720 -2.96 -23.03 11.48
N ASP A 721 -4.14 -23.08 12.11
CA ASP A 721 -4.80 -24.34 12.47
C ASP A 721 -5.10 -25.17 11.20
N ALA A 722 -5.59 -24.53 10.14
CA ALA A 722 -5.88 -25.19 8.87
C ALA A 722 -4.63 -25.78 8.19
N PHE A 723 -3.48 -25.11 8.33
CA PHE A 723 -2.21 -25.64 7.85
C PHE A 723 -1.77 -26.89 8.64
N GLU A 724 -2.02 -26.95 9.94
CA GLU A 724 -1.71 -28.13 10.75
C GLU A 724 -2.61 -29.32 10.36
N PHE A 725 -3.92 -29.10 10.15
CA PHE A 725 -4.80 -30.17 9.65
C PHE A 725 -4.39 -30.71 8.28
N ALA A 726 -3.88 -29.85 7.41
CA ALA A 726 -3.36 -30.24 6.10
C ALA A 726 -2.14 -31.15 6.17
N LYS A 727 -1.32 -31.02 7.22
CA LYS A 727 -0.15 -31.88 7.43
C LYS A 727 -0.52 -33.26 7.98
N ILE A 728 -1.55 -33.33 8.82
CA ILE A 728 -1.89 -34.55 9.58
C ILE A 728 -2.83 -35.46 8.78
N ILE A 729 -3.83 -34.88 8.10
CA ILE A 729 -4.85 -35.67 7.40
C ILE A 729 -4.26 -36.22 6.08
N PRO A 730 -4.24 -37.55 5.89
CA PRO A 730 -3.77 -38.14 4.65
C PRO A 730 -4.68 -37.72 3.49
N ASN A 731 -4.09 -37.25 2.38
CA ASN A 731 -4.80 -36.80 1.18
C ASN A 731 -5.75 -35.60 1.39
N ASN A 732 -5.35 -34.68 2.28
CA ASN A 732 -6.00 -33.38 2.43
C ASN A 732 -5.54 -32.39 1.36
N GLU A 733 -6.49 -31.76 0.70
CA GLU A 733 -6.30 -30.62 -0.17
C GLU A 733 -6.66 -29.35 0.62
N LEU A 734 -5.68 -28.50 0.91
CA LEU A 734 -5.91 -27.26 1.65
C LEU A 734 -6.07 -26.07 0.70
N HIS A 735 -7.21 -25.39 0.82
CA HIS A 735 -7.54 -24.16 0.09
C HIS A 735 -7.66 -23.00 1.07
N ILE A 736 -6.63 -22.17 1.10
CA ILE A 736 -6.70 -20.88 1.79
C ILE A 736 -7.36 -19.87 0.87
N VAL A 737 -8.60 -19.54 1.16
CA VAL A 737 -9.35 -18.49 0.49
C VAL A 737 -8.78 -17.16 0.99
N ARG A 738 -7.81 -16.64 0.24
CA ARG A 738 -7.44 -15.24 0.37
C ARG A 738 -8.62 -14.40 -0.08
N PHE A 739 -8.96 -13.38 0.71
CA PHE A 739 -9.87 -12.33 0.27
C PHE A 739 -9.20 -11.57 -0.89
N ILE A 740 -9.28 -12.16 -2.09
CA ILE A 740 -9.19 -11.49 -3.37
C ILE A 740 -10.64 -11.41 -3.78
N LEU A 741 -11.29 -10.29 -3.51
CA LEU A 741 -12.51 -10.04 -4.25
C LEU A 741 -12.03 -9.66 -5.63
N SER A 742 -11.99 -10.63 -6.52
CA SER A 742 -12.41 -10.43 -7.89
C SER A 742 -13.62 -11.35 -8.07
N ALA A 743 -14.84 -10.81 -8.13
CA ALA A 743 -15.98 -11.62 -8.54
C ALA A 743 -15.68 -12.25 -9.89
N ASN A 744 -16.04 -13.53 -10.02
CA ASN A 744 -15.97 -14.37 -11.21
C ASN A 744 -14.59 -14.93 -11.59
N ARG A 745 -14.17 -16.00 -10.89
CA ARG A 745 -13.78 -17.32 -11.47
C ARG A 745 -13.08 -18.19 -10.40
N ILE A 746 -13.80 -19.18 -9.87
CA ILE A 746 -13.16 -20.42 -9.41
C ILE A 746 -12.99 -21.27 -10.66
N SER A 747 -11.78 -21.40 -11.19
CA SER A 747 -11.46 -22.44 -12.17
C SER A 747 -10.82 -23.61 -11.44
N VAL A 748 -11.49 -24.77 -11.44
CA VAL A 748 -10.89 -26.06 -11.09
C VAL A 748 -9.90 -26.41 -12.22
N PRO A 749 -8.59 -26.63 -11.95
CA PRO A 749 -7.71 -27.18 -12.97
C PRO A 749 -8.12 -28.62 -13.31
N ASN A 750 -8.08 -28.96 -14.60
CA ASN A 750 -8.46 -30.27 -15.14
C ASN A 750 -7.85 -31.46 -14.40
N LEU A 751 -8.67 -32.49 -14.15
CA LEU A 751 -8.23 -33.87 -14.07
C LEU A 751 -7.49 -34.22 -15.37
N THR A 752 -6.18 -34.40 -15.31
CA THR A 752 -5.47 -35.31 -16.21
C THR A 752 -4.80 -36.39 -15.38
N THR A 753 -5.27 -37.60 -15.62
CA THR A 753 -4.78 -38.87 -15.10
C THR A 753 -3.33 -39.10 -15.54
N LEU A 754 -2.38 -39.07 -14.61
CA LEU A 754 -1.07 -39.71 -14.81
C LEU A 754 -1.23 -41.20 -14.48
N ARG A 755 -1.61 -41.99 -15.48
CA ARG A 755 -1.43 -43.45 -15.44
C ARG A 755 0.05 -43.74 -15.57
N MET A 756 0.59 -44.52 -14.63
CA MET A 756 1.88 -45.19 -14.78
C MET A 756 1.83 -46.15 -15.97
N ALA A 757 2.73 -45.95 -16.92
CA ALA A 757 3.19 -46.99 -17.85
C ALA A 757 4.68 -46.73 -18.17
N HIS A 758 5.43 -47.82 -18.19
CA HIS A 758 6.88 -47.92 -18.06
C HIS A 758 7.75 -47.29 -19.18
N SER A 759 8.96 -46.91 -18.73
CA SER A 759 10.28 -47.04 -19.37
C SER A 759 10.92 -45.84 -20.08
N LEU A 760 12.10 -45.48 -19.54
CA LEU A 760 13.31 -44.89 -20.13
C LEU A 760 13.48 -43.36 -20.14
N SER A 761 14.28 -42.91 -19.14
CA SER A 761 15.32 -41.85 -19.15
C SER A 761 14.98 -40.46 -19.73
N ASP A 762 14.82 -39.44 -18.89
CA ASP A 762 15.89 -38.51 -18.47
C ASP A 762 15.36 -37.35 -17.60
N GLN A 763 16.25 -36.77 -16.81
CA GLN A 763 16.03 -36.07 -15.54
C GLN A 763 15.49 -34.62 -15.65
N ASN A 764 14.61 -34.23 -14.72
CA ASN A 764 14.67 -32.98 -13.93
C ASN A 764 13.62 -32.99 -12.79
N PRO A 765 14.00 -32.91 -11.49
CA PRO A 765 13.08 -32.98 -10.36
C PRO A 765 12.47 -31.62 -9.98
N VAL A 766 11.27 -31.67 -9.40
CA VAL A 766 10.61 -30.57 -8.68
C VAL A 766 11.25 -30.46 -7.29
N ASN A 767 11.75 -29.28 -6.89
CA ASN A 767 12.47 -29.11 -5.62
C ASN A 767 11.53 -29.12 -4.40
N GLU A 768 11.66 -30.14 -3.56
CA GLU A 768 11.03 -30.25 -2.23
C GLU A 768 11.85 -29.45 -1.19
N GLN A 769 11.18 -28.74 -0.27
CA GLN A 769 11.83 -28.10 0.88
C GLN A 769 12.13 -29.16 1.94
N GLN A 770 13.39 -29.28 2.36
CA GLN A 770 13.81 -30.28 3.34
C GLN A 770 13.98 -29.66 4.74
N ARG A 771 13.30 -30.22 5.74
CA ARG A 771 13.51 -29.84 7.14
C ARG A 771 14.79 -30.49 7.68
N VAL A 772 15.65 -29.68 8.30
CA VAL A 772 16.94 -30.10 8.84
C VAL A 772 17.02 -29.72 10.32
N ILE A 773 17.57 -30.60 11.14
CA ILE A 773 17.78 -30.39 12.57
C ILE A 773 19.27 -30.48 12.86
N ILE A 774 19.84 -29.43 13.44
CA ILE A 774 21.28 -29.28 13.64
C ILE A 774 21.54 -29.05 15.14
N PRO A 775 22.28 -29.94 15.83
CA PRO A 775 22.66 -29.67 17.21
C PRO A 775 23.70 -28.54 17.27
N ASN A 776 23.47 -27.54 18.10
CA ASN A 776 24.49 -26.54 18.41
C ASN A 776 25.53 -27.08 19.40
N LYS A 777 26.57 -26.29 19.68
CA LYS A 777 27.64 -26.67 20.63
C LYS A 777 27.16 -26.86 22.08
N HIS A 778 25.94 -26.43 22.41
CA HIS A 778 25.32 -26.58 23.71
C HIS A 778 24.36 -27.78 23.78
N GLY A 779 24.21 -28.53 22.68
CA GLY A 779 23.32 -29.68 22.58
C GLY A 779 21.86 -29.32 22.27
N GLU A 780 21.55 -28.04 22.04
CA GLU A 780 20.22 -27.58 21.64
C GLU A 780 20.01 -27.82 20.14
N LYS A 781 18.84 -28.32 19.75
CA LYS A 781 18.50 -28.56 18.35
C LYS A 781 18.02 -27.29 17.66
N LEU A 782 18.79 -26.83 16.68
CA LEU A 782 18.44 -25.77 15.75
C LEU A 782 17.63 -26.33 14.58
N VAL A 783 16.47 -25.77 14.31
CA VAL A 783 15.56 -26.21 13.25
C VAL A 783 15.66 -25.27 12.05
N GLY A 784 15.91 -25.83 10.88
CA GLY A 784 15.97 -25.08 9.62
C GLY A 784 15.30 -25.76 8.45
N LEU A 785 15.17 -25.00 7.36
CA LEU A 785 14.61 -25.42 6.09
C LEU A 785 15.64 -25.19 5.00
N LEU A 786 15.96 -26.26 4.30
CA LEU A 786 16.81 -26.30 3.12
C LEU A 786 15.94 -26.18 1.87
N HIS A 787 16.24 -25.17 1.07
CA HIS A 787 15.67 -24.91 -0.24
C HIS A 787 16.72 -25.31 -1.28
N GLU A 788 16.64 -26.55 -1.75
CA GLU A 788 17.63 -27.14 -2.67
C GLU A 788 17.41 -26.66 -4.10
N HIS A 789 18.50 -26.35 -4.81
CA HIS A 789 18.51 -26.01 -6.23
C HIS A 789 19.67 -26.63 -7.01
N GLY A 790 20.27 -27.71 -6.48
CA GLY A 790 21.24 -28.55 -7.20
C GLY A 790 22.66 -27.99 -7.27
N SER A 791 22.89 -26.79 -6.74
CA SER A 791 24.24 -26.24 -6.54
C SER A 791 24.81 -26.68 -5.19
N LYS A 792 26.13 -26.87 -5.13
CA LYS A 792 26.85 -27.00 -3.85
C LYS A 792 26.89 -25.69 -3.07
N GLU A 793 26.77 -24.57 -3.76
CA GLU A 793 26.79 -23.24 -3.18
C GLU A 793 25.46 -22.94 -2.48
N ILE A 794 25.53 -22.42 -1.26
CA ILE A 794 24.36 -22.14 -0.44
C ILE A 794 24.45 -20.80 0.29
N VAL A 795 23.32 -20.10 0.38
CA VAL A 795 23.18 -18.88 1.19
C VAL A 795 22.47 -19.21 2.51
N VAL A 796 22.98 -18.72 3.63
CA VAL A 796 22.35 -18.92 4.95
C VAL A 796 21.65 -17.64 5.43
N LEU A 797 20.39 -17.74 5.83
CA LEU A 797 19.53 -16.64 6.29
C LEU A 797 19.28 -16.69 7.80
N CYS A 798 19.50 -15.57 8.47
CA CYS A 798 19.39 -15.38 9.91
C CYS A 798 18.30 -14.34 10.27
N HIS A 799 17.34 -14.72 11.10
CA HIS A 799 16.23 -13.85 11.51
C HIS A 799 16.62 -12.87 12.63
N GLY A 800 15.72 -11.92 12.92
CA GLY A 800 15.93 -10.88 13.94
C GLY A 800 15.42 -11.22 15.35
N PHE A 801 15.40 -10.19 16.20
CA PHE A 801 14.94 -10.25 17.60
C PHE A 801 13.49 -10.73 17.72
N ARG A 802 13.24 -11.79 18.50
CA ARG A 802 11.91 -12.40 18.71
C ARG A 802 11.19 -12.71 17.39
N SER A 803 11.96 -13.15 16.41
CA SER A 803 11.48 -13.50 15.07
C SER A 803 11.67 -15.00 14.84
N SER A 804 11.48 -15.44 13.59
CA SER A 804 11.75 -16.80 13.16
C SER A 804 12.19 -16.81 11.71
N LYS A 805 12.70 -17.96 11.25
CA LYS A 805 13.01 -18.24 9.85
C LYS A 805 11.82 -17.98 8.92
N ASP A 806 10.57 -18.03 9.43
CA ASP A 806 9.33 -17.84 8.66
C ASP A 806 8.88 -16.38 8.53
N TYR A 807 9.64 -15.44 9.07
CA TYR A 807 9.37 -14.01 8.90
C TYR A 807 9.33 -13.58 7.43
N THR A 808 8.45 -12.63 7.11
CA THR A 808 8.15 -12.21 5.72
C THR A 808 9.40 -11.80 4.94
N THR A 809 10.35 -11.10 5.57
CA THR A 809 11.61 -10.72 4.93
C THR A 809 12.46 -11.93 4.56
N MET A 810 12.54 -12.95 5.43
CA MET A 810 13.29 -14.19 5.15
C MET A 810 12.67 -14.93 3.97
N ARG A 811 11.35 -15.14 3.97
CA ARG A 811 10.64 -15.84 2.89
C ARG A 811 10.73 -15.11 1.55
N THR A 812 10.71 -13.78 1.55
CA THR A 812 10.87 -12.98 0.33
C THR A 812 12.26 -13.15 -0.26
N LEU A 813 13.30 -13.16 0.58
CA LEU A 813 14.68 -13.38 0.13
C LEU A 813 14.88 -14.79 -0.41
N VAL A 814 14.37 -15.82 0.28
CA VAL A 814 14.36 -17.21 -0.23
C VAL A 814 13.75 -17.26 -1.62
N ALA A 815 12.52 -16.75 -1.81
CA ALA A 815 11.83 -16.81 -3.10
C ALA A 815 12.61 -16.10 -4.22
N ALA A 816 13.35 -15.04 -3.90
CA ALA A 816 14.21 -14.34 -4.86
C ALA A 816 15.43 -15.16 -5.26
N PHE A 817 16.06 -15.88 -4.33
CA PHE A 817 17.18 -16.78 -4.61
C PHE A 817 16.75 -18.06 -5.34
N GLU A 818 15.65 -18.68 -4.92
CA GLU A 818 15.09 -19.88 -5.57
C GLU A 818 14.79 -19.63 -7.06
N LYS A 819 14.29 -18.43 -7.39
CA LYS A 819 14.01 -18.01 -8.76
C LYS A 819 15.27 -17.95 -9.63
N GLU A 820 16.42 -17.68 -9.05
CA GLU A 820 17.71 -17.64 -9.75
C GLU A 820 18.48 -18.97 -9.63
N GLY A 821 17.86 -20.01 -9.04
CA GLY A 821 18.49 -21.32 -8.88
C GLY A 821 19.59 -21.37 -7.81
N ILE A 822 19.56 -20.47 -6.83
CA ILE A 822 20.53 -20.44 -5.73
C ILE A 822 19.94 -21.22 -4.55
N SER A 823 20.68 -22.21 -4.03
CA SER A 823 20.25 -22.98 -2.85
C SER A 823 20.31 -22.10 -1.59
N VAL A 824 19.34 -22.26 -0.69
CA VAL A 824 19.22 -21.43 0.52
C VAL A 824 18.92 -22.27 1.76
N PHE A 825 19.56 -21.95 2.88
CA PHE A 825 19.21 -22.48 4.18
C PHE A 825 18.74 -21.36 5.11
N ARG A 826 17.60 -21.53 5.78
CA ARG A 826 17.11 -20.62 6.81
C ARG A 826 16.78 -21.39 8.07
N PHE A 827 17.11 -20.86 9.24
CA PHE A 827 16.93 -21.58 10.50
C PHE A 827 16.52 -20.64 11.65
N ASP A 828 15.98 -21.24 12.70
CA ASP A 828 15.65 -20.56 13.94
C ASP A 828 16.86 -20.61 14.91
N PHE A 829 17.28 -19.47 15.46
CA PHE A 829 18.28 -19.44 16.53
C PHE A 829 17.77 -20.12 17.80
N ALA A 830 18.66 -20.58 18.69
CA ALA A 830 18.26 -21.19 19.95
C ALA A 830 17.29 -20.27 20.73
N GLY A 831 16.22 -20.86 21.28
CA GLY A 831 15.17 -20.14 22.00
C GLY A 831 14.20 -19.32 21.13
N ASN A 832 14.22 -19.50 19.81
CA ASN A 832 13.29 -18.87 18.88
C ASN A 832 12.61 -19.93 17.99
N GLY A 833 11.41 -19.62 17.50
CA GLY A 833 10.68 -20.46 16.54
C GLY A 833 10.55 -21.91 16.98
N GLU A 834 11.00 -22.83 16.13
CA GLU A 834 10.98 -24.28 16.38
C GLU A 834 12.25 -24.81 17.08
N SER A 835 13.27 -23.97 17.26
CA SER A 835 14.53 -24.40 17.87
C SER A 835 14.43 -24.52 19.39
N GLU A 836 15.15 -25.50 19.94
CA GLU A 836 15.25 -25.69 21.38
C GLU A 836 15.95 -24.50 22.07
N GLY A 837 15.88 -24.46 23.40
CA GLY A 837 16.49 -23.40 24.22
C GLY A 837 15.47 -22.37 24.72
N SER A 838 15.96 -21.28 25.30
CA SER A 838 15.13 -20.18 25.82
C SER A 838 15.54 -18.86 25.20
N PHE A 839 14.57 -18.00 24.88
CA PHE A 839 14.84 -16.68 24.30
C PHE A 839 15.73 -15.83 25.21
N GLN A 840 16.72 -15.15 24.61
CA GLN A 840 17.65 -14.26 25.32
C GLN A 840 17.71 -12.88 24.64
N TYR A 841 17.66 -11.82 25.45
CA TYR A 841 17.64 -10.43 24.99
C TYR A 841 18.95 -10.00 24.30
N GLY A 842 20.06 -10.54 24.80
CA GLY A 842 21.42 -10.48 24.25
C GLY A 842 21.79 -11.83 23.66
N ASN A 843 22.93 -12.39 24.04
CA ASN A 843 23.53 -13.61 23.51
C ASN A 843 23.99 -13.51 22.05
N TYR A 844 24.54 -12.37 21.66
CA TYR A 844 24.92 -12.13 20.26
C TYR A 844 26.04 -13.08 19.78
N TYR A 845 27.07 -13.29 20.60
CA TYR A 845 28.14 -14.24 20.25
C TYR A 845 27.69 -15.70 20.31
N ARG A 846 26.73 -16.04 21.17
CA ARG A 846 26.15 -17.38 21.20
C ARG A 846 25.29 -17.65 19.97
N GLU A 847 24.51 -16.68 19.50
CA GLU A 847 23.82 -16.78 18.21
C GLU A 847 24.81 -16.88 17.04
N ALA A 848 25.98 -16.23 17.11
CA ALA A 848 27.05 -16.47 16.13
C ALA A 848 27.62 -17.90 16.21
N ASP A 849 27.64 -18.51 17.39
CA ASP A 849 28.04 -19.90 17.57
C ASP A 849 26.97 -20.90 17.07
N ASP A 850 25.68 -20.55 17.19
CA ASP A 850 24.58 -21.28 16.54
C ASP A 850 24.74 -21.27 15.02
N LEU A 851 25.01 -20.09 14.44
CA LEU A 851 25.29 -19.96 13.00
C LEU A 851 26.53 -20.77 12.59
N HIS A 852 27.55 -20.87 13.45
CA HIS A 852 28.72 -21.71 13.20
C HIS A 852 28.38 -23.19 13.14
N ALA A 853 27.54 -23.67 14.06
CA ALA A 853 27.07 -25.06 14.03
C ALA A 853 26.32 -25.38 12.72
N VAL A 854 25.49 -24.43 12.25
CA VAL A 854 24.80 -24.55 10.95
C VAL A 854 25.79 -24.64 9.79
N ILE A 855 26.78 -23.75 9.74
CA ILE A 855 27.77 -23.71 8.65
C ILE A 855 28.65 -24.98 8.65
N GLN A 856 29.06 -25.46 9.83
CA GLN A 856 29.81 -26.71 9.96
C GLN A 856 28.99 -27.91 9.50
N HIS A 857 27.70 -27.95 9.83
CA HIS A 857 26.80 -29.01 9.36
C HIS A 857 26.69 -29.02 7.83
N LEU A 858 26.40 -27.86 7.22
CA LEU A 858 26.30 -27.75 5.76
C LEU A 858 27.63 -28.09 5.06
N SER A 859 28.76 -27.69 5.65
CA SER A 859 30.10 -28.04 5.15
C SER A 859 30.35 -29.55 5.22
N GLY A 860 29.92 -30.21 6.30
CA GLY A 860 29.95 -31.67 6.44
C GLY A 860 29.10 -32.40 5.41
N GLU A 861 28.05 -31.77 4.91
CA GLU A 861 27.24 -32.23 3.77
C GLU A 861 27.82 -31.86 2.40
N ASN A 862 29.09 -31.44 2.34
CA ASN A 862 29.80 -31.07 1.11
C ASN A 862 29.18 -29.86 0.38
N ARG A 863 28.56 -28.95 1.12
CA ARG A 863 28.09 -27.64 0.63
C ARG A 863 29.13 -26.56 0.89
N VAL A 864 29.09 -25.52 0.07
CA VAL A 864 29.93 -24.33 0.20
C VAL A 864 29.03 -23.16 0.56
N VAL A 865 29.16 -22.65 1.79
CA VAL A 865 28.39 -21.47 2.22
C VAL A 865 29.01 -20.22 1.61
N ILE A 866 28.39 -19.70 0.54
CA ILE A 866 28.91 -18.57 -0.23
C ILE A 866 28.53 -17.21 0.39
N ALA A 867 27.46 -17.16 1.17
CA ALA A 867 27.05 -15.92 1.82
C ALA A 867 26.22 -16.20 3.08
N ILE A 868 26.35 -15.31 4.06
CA ILE A 868 25.45 -15.24 5.21
C ILE A 868 24.71 -13.90 5.20
N LEU A 869 23.40 -13.95 5.47
CA LEU A 869 22.55 -12.77 5.51
C LEU A 869 21.77 -12.75 6.81
N GLY A 870 21.76 -11.58 7.47
CA GLY A 870 21.02 -11.39 8.71
C GLY A 870 20.15 -10.16 8.70
N HIS A 871 18.94 -10.26 9.26
CA HIS A 871 18.04 -9.12 9.48
C HIS A 871 18.00 -8.68 10.95
N SER A 872 18.06 -7.38 11.20
CA SER A 872 17.96 -6.79 12.55
C SER A 872 19.04 -7.36 13.48
N LYS A 873 18.66 -7.99 14.61
CA LYS A 873 19.59 -8.73 15.48
C LYS A 873 20.42 -9.77 14.71
N GLY A 874 19.83 -10.47 13.74
CA GLY A 874 20.55 -11.39 12.86
C GLY A 874 21.62 -10.69 12.03
N GLY A 875 21.40 -9.42 11.66
CA GLY A 875 22.38 -8.56 10.98
C GLY A 875 23.61 -8.30 11.84
N ASN A 876 23.44 -8.14 13.16
CA ASN A 876 24.55 -8.10 14.10
C ASN A 876 25.29 -9.43 14.20
N VAL A 877 24.53 -10.54 14.27
CA VAL A 877 25.08 -11.89 14.41
C VAL A 877 25.98 -12.25 13.24
N VAL A 878 25.57 -11.98 12.00
CA VAL A 878 26.40 -12.29 10.82
C VAL A 878 27.70 -11.48 10.75
N LEU A 879 27.69 -10.25 11.28
CA LEU A 879 28.91 -9.43 11.39
C LEU A 879 29.86 -9.97 12.46
N LEU A 880 29.33 -10.35 13.62
CA LEU A 880 30.11 -10.97 14.69
C LEU A 880 30.67 -12.32 14.27
N TYR A 881 29.88 -13.09 13.51
CA TYR A 881 30.33 -14.33 12.90
C TYR A 881 31.54 -14.11 11.99
N ALA A 882 31.41 -13.19 11.02
CA ALA A 882 32.47 -12.89 10.06
C ALA A 882 33.74 -12.37 10.75
N SER A 883 33.58 -11.61 11.84
CA SER A 883 34.69 -11.16 12.68
C SER A 883 35.39 -12.30 13.42
N LYS A 884 34.63 -13.31 13.87
CA LYS A 884 35.14 -14.37 14.76
C LYS A 884 35.74 -15.55 14.00
N TYR A 885 35.12 -15.95 12.89
CA TYR A 885 35.47 -17.18 12.18
C TYR A 885 36.20 -16.93 10.85
N GLN A 886 35.97 -15.78 10.20
CA GLN A 886 36.70 -15.35 8.99
C GLN A 886 36.72 -16.38 7.85
N ASP A 887 35.67 -17.21 7.76
CA ASP A 887 35.57 -18.36 6.84
C ASP A 887 34.45 -18.21 5.79
N ILE A 888 33.84 -17.02 5.70
CA ILE A 888 32.74 -16.72 4.77
C ILE A 888 33.12 -15.56 3.84
N PRO A 889 32.94 -15.70 2.51
CA PRO A 889 33.40 -14.68 1.56
C PRO A 889 32.45 -13.49 1.42
N MET A 890 31.16 -13.65 1.75
CA MET A 890 30.17 -12.58 1.61
C MET A 890 29.21 -12.48 2.81
N VAL A 891 28.99 -11.25 3.28
CA VAL A 891 28.09 -10.94 4.40
C VAL A 891 27.08 -9.88 3.99
N VAL A 892 25.81 -10.11 4.30
CA VAL A 892 24.74 -9.14 4.09
C VAL A 892 24.07 -8.79 5.42
N ASN A 893 24.31 -7.55 5.88
CA ASN A 893 23.69 -6.97 7.06
C ASN A 893 22.45 -6.16 6.66
N VAL A 894 21.25 -6.60 7.06
CA VAL A 894 20.00 -5.89 6.79
C VAL A 894 19.47 -5.28 8.09
N SER A 895 19.50 -3.95 8.21
CA SER A 895 19.02 -3.23 9.41
C SER A 895 19.67 -3.64 10.75
N GLY A 896 20.93 -4.06 10.76
CA GLY A 896 21.68 -4.32 12.00
C GLY A 896 22.00 -3.04 12.78
N ARG A 897 22.18 -3.16 14.09
CA ARG A 897 22.40 -2.02 15.00
C ARG A 897 23.88 -1.86 15.34
N TYR A 898 24.46 -0.71 15.07
CA TYR A 898 25.88 -0.47 15.35
C TYR A 898 26.12 -0.23 16.85
N ASP A 899 25.39 0.71 17.46
CA ASP A 899 25.45 0.95 18.91
C ASP A 899 24.40 0.12 19.67
N LEU A 900 24.83 -1.00 20.25
CA LEU A 900 23.96 -1.90 21.01
C LEU A 900 23.50 -1.33 22.35
N LYS A 901 24.15 -0.29 22.88
CA LYS A 901 23.74 0.40 24.13
C LYS A 901 22.52 1.30 23.88
N ARG A 902 22.39 1.85 22.67
CA ARG A 902 21.28 2.71 22.28
C ARG A 902 19.94 1.97 22.27
N GLY A 903 18.88 2.64 22.73
CA GLY A 903 17.50 2.13 22.74
C GLY A 903 17.16 1.18 23.90
N ILE A 904 18.08 0.90 24.82
CA ILE A 904 17.80 0.06 26.00
C ILE A 904 16.87 0.78 26.98
N ALA A 905 17.16 2.03 27.33
CA ALA A 905 16.34 2.81 28.27
C ALA A 905 14.92 3.03 27.74
N GLU A 906 14.77 3.34 26.44
CA GLU A 906 13.47 3.45 25.76
C GLU A 906 12.63 2.18 25.89
N ARG A 907 13.27 1.01 25.94
CA ARG A 907 12.62 -0.30 25.97
C ARG A 907 12.39 -0.85 27.39
N LEU A 908 13.33 -0.63 28.30
CA LEU A 908 13.34 -1.24 29.64
C LEU A 908 13.06 -0.23 30.77
N GLY A 909 13.00 1.07 30.45
CA GLY A 909 12.93 2.18 31.39
C GLY A 909 14.32 2.75 31.74
N GLU A 910 14.38 4.03 32.14
CA GLU A 910 15.63 4.71 32.50
C GLU A 910 16.32 4.08 33.73
N ASP A 911 15.54 3.45 34.61
CA ASP A 911 15.99 2.78 35.84
C ASP A 911 16.32 1.28 35.62
N PHE A 912 16.48 0.83 34.38
CA PHE A 912 16.70 -0.60 34.07
C PHE A 912 17.91 -1.19 34.81
N MET A 913 19.00 -0.43 34.97
CA MET A 913 20.18 -0.91 35.71
C MET A 913 19.92 -1.11 37.21
N GLU A 914 19.06 -0.30 37.81
CA GLU A 914 18.69 -0.44 39.23
C GLU A 914 17.76 -1.64 39.42
N LYS A 915 16.74 -1.76 38.56
CA LYS A 915 15.81 -2.89 38.54
C LYS A 915 16.53 -4.21 38.39
N ILE A 916 17.42 -4.32 37.40
CA ILE A 916 18.10 -5.59 37.12
C ILE A 916 19.10 -5.98 38.21
N LYS A 917 19.79 -5.01 38.84
CA LYS A 917 20.70 -5.28 39.98
C LYS A 917 19.94 -5.73 41.24
N LYS A 918 18.73 -5.20 41.42
CA LYS A 918 17.89 -5.54 42.58
C LYS A 918 17.23 -6.89 42.42
N ASP A 919 16.61 -7.13 41.26
CA ASP A 919 15.70 -8.25 41.06
C ASP A 919 16.34 -9.41 40.24
N GLY A 920 17.52 -9.18 39.65
CA GLY A 920 18.25 -10.14 38.80
C GLY A 920 17.70 -10.26 37.36
N TYR A 921 16.53 -9.68 37.09
CA TYR A 921 15.87 -9.69 35.79
C TYR A 921 14.89 -8.52 35.64
N ILE A 922 14.46 -8.27 34.40
CA ILE A 922 13.37 -7.36 34.05
C ILE A 922 12.38 -8.11 33.18
N ASP A 923 11.11 -8.17 33.60
CA ASP A 923 10.02 -8.68 32.79
C ASP A 923 9.46 -7.56 31.91
N VAL A 924 9.63 -7.69 30.60
CA VAL A 924 9.03 -6.79 29.62
C VAL A 924 7.60 -7.23 29.39
N LYS A 925 6.66 -6.33 29.63
CA LYS A 925 5.22 -6.61 29.59
C LYS A 925 4.53 -5.98 28.39
N ASN A 926 3.49 -6.63 27.88
CA ASN A 926 2.62 -6.07 26.84
C ASN A 926 1.67 -5.00 27.42
N LYS A 927 0.83 -4.41 26.57
CA LYS A 927 -0.17 -3.39 26.98
C LYS A 927 -1.21 -3.92 27.97
N GLN A 928 -1.39 -5.24 28.05
CA GLN A 928 -2.31 -5.94 28.93
C GLN A 928 -1.66 -6.31 30.28
N GLY A 929 -0.34 -6.11 30.43
CA GLY A 929 0.41 -6.40 31.65
C GLY A 929 1.02 -7.80 31.73
N ASP A 930 0.84 -8.64 30.69
CA ASP A 930 1.45 -9.97 30.63
C ASP A 930 2.93 -9.87 30.27
N VAL A 931 3.75 -10.75 30.86
CA VAL A 931 5.19 -10.84 30.56
C VAL A 931 5.38 -11.40 29.15
N GLU A 932 5.87 -10.58 28.23
CA GLU A 932 6.22 -11.00 26.88
C GLU A 932 7.56 -11.74 26.82
N TYR A 933 8.55 -11.26 27.55
CA TYR A 933 9.86 -11.89 27.70
C TYR A 933 10.61 -11.32 28.91
N ARG A 934 11.58 -12.10 29.40
CA ARG A 934 12.44 -11.75 30.52
C ARG A 934 13.83 -11.36 30.03
N VAL A 935 14.36 -10.25 30.54
CA VAL A 935 15.75 -9.81 30.36
C VAL A 935 16.50 -10.17 31.63
N THR A 936 17.43 -11.13 31.57
CA THR A 936 18.30 -11.49 32.70
C THR A 936 19.51 -10.54 32.78
N GLU A 937 20.12 -10.42 33.95
CA GLU A 937 21.36 -9.65 34.11
C GLU A 937 22.45 -10.13 33.14
N GLU A 938 22.69 -11.43 33.06
CA GLU A 938 23.64 -12.04 32.12
C GLU A 938 23.36 -11.61 30.67
N SER A 939 22.12 -11.75 30.23
CA SER A 939 21.72 -11.42 28.87
C SER A 939 21.81 -9.92 28.57
N LEU A 940 21.57 -9.04 29.54
CA LEU A 940 21.73 -7.60 29.38
C LEU A 940 23.22 -7.22 29.30
N MET A 941 24.04 -7.80 30.18
CA MET A 941 25.48 -7.53 30.21
C MET A 941 26.17 -8.03 28.94
N ASP A 942 25.75 -9.17 28.37
CA ASP A 942 26.21 -9.64 27.06
C ASP A 942 25.95 -8.59 25.97
N ARG A 943 24.72 -8.05 25.91
CA ARG A 943 24.39 -6.98 24.95
C ARG A 943 25.25 -5.73 25.17
N LEU A 944 25.41 -5.29 26.41
CA LEU A 944 26.17 -4.08 26.75
C LEU A 944 27.67 -4.23 26.49
N GLY A 945 28.20 -5.44 26.65
CA GLY A 945 29.60 -5.79 26.42
C GLY A 945 29.94 -6.13 24.97
N THR A 946 28.94 -6.33 24.11
CA THR A 946 29.17 -6.61 22.69
C THR A 946 29.52 -5.31 21.95
N ASP A 947 30.78 -5.21 21.53
CA ASP A 947 31.29 -4.06 20.78
C ASP A 947 31.33 -4.36 19.27
N MET A 948 30.40 -3.76 18.52
CA MET A 948 30.33 -3.91 17.08
C MET A 948 31.48 -3.18 16.35
N HIS A 949 32.04 -2.12 16.92
CA HIS A 949 33.18 -1.40 16.33
C HIS A 949 34.38 -2.34 16.23
N GLU A 950 34.76 -2.93 17.36
CA GLU A 950 35.88 -3.86 17.49
C GLU A 950 35.68 -5.11 16.65
N ALA A 951 34.45 -5.63 16.55
CA ALA A 951 34.14 -6.75 15.68
C ALA A 951 34.34 -6.38 14.20
N CYS A 952 33.83 -5.24 13.76
CA CYS A 952 33.94 -4.80 12.36
C CYS A 952 35.40 -4.61 11.90
N LEU A 953 36.28 -4.15 12.81
CA LEU A 953 37.72 -4.02 12.53
C LEU A 953 38.45 -5.35 12.31
N LYS A 954 37.88 -6.45 12.82
CA LYS A 954 38.44 -7.81 12.72
C LYS A 954 37.85 -8.61 11.57
N ILE A 955 36.88 -8.08 10.83
CA ILE A 955 36.36 -8.76 9.63
C ILE A 955 37.48 -8.83 8.59
N ASP A 956 37.63 -10.01 7.97
CA ASP A 956 38.64 -10.23 6.93
C ASP A 956 38.47 -9.21 5.79
N LYS A 957 39.58 -8.71 5.25
CA LYS A 957 39.57 -7.69 4.19
C LYS A 957 39.03 -8.24 2.86
N ASP A 958 39.16 -9.54 2.64
CA ASP A 958 38.67 -10.21 1.43
C ASP A 958 37.17 -10.54 1.53
N CYS A 959 36.58 -10.48 2.73
CA CYS A 959 35.14 -10.63 2.90
C CYS A 959 34.39 -9.41 2.35
N ARG A 960 33.55 -9.63 1.32
CA ARG A 960 32.68 -8.58 0.76
C ARG A 960 31.48 -8.37 1.65
N LEU A 961 31.17 -7.11 1.97
CA LEU A 961 30.07 -6.81 2.87
C LEU A 961 29.07 -5.83 2.27
N LEU A 962 27.79 -6.19 2.33
CA LEU A 962 26.69 -5.30 2.00
C LEU A 962 25.92 -4.94 3.27
N THR A 963 25.68 -3.66 3.50
CA THR A 963 24.65 -3.20 4.43
C THR A 963 23.47 -2.62 3.67
N VAL A 964 22.27 -3.14 3.91
CA VAL A 964 21.01 -2.56 3.43
C VAL A 964 20.25 -2.00 4.63
N HIS A 965 19.83 -0.75 4.54
CA HIS A 965 19.09 -0.08 5.63
C HIS A 965 17.92 0.73 5.12
N GLY A 966 16.81 0.74 5.85
CA GLY A 966 15.65 1.56 5.52
C GLY A 966 15.78 2.99 6.06
N SER A 967 15.55 4.00 5.23
CA SER A 967 15.67 5.40 5.68
C SER A 967 14.57 5.86 6.64
N ALA A 968 13.50 5.06 6.80
CA ALA A 968 12.39 5.28 7.72
C ALA A 968 12.35 4.20 8.81
N ASP A 969 13.49 3.57 9.08
CA ASP A 969 13.64 2.61 10.17
C ASP A 969 13.63 3.32 11.52
N VAL A 970 12.50 3.24 12.22
CA VAL A 970 12.31 3.82 13.55
C VAL A 970 12.79 2.90 14.68
N ILE A 971 13.19 1.66 14.36
CA ILE A 971 13.63 0.68 15.36
C ILE A 971 15.16 0.67 15.45
N VAL A 972 15.85 0.75 14.32
CA VAL A 972 17.30 0.88 14.23
C VAL A 972 17.62 2.11 13.38
N PRO A 973 18.19 3.17 13.98
CA PRO A 973 18.48 4.42 13.28
C PRO A 973 19.41 4.20 12.08
N VAL A 974 19.14 4.91 10.98
CA VAL A 974 19.88 4.76 9.71
C VAL A 974 21.37 5.11 9.83
N GLU A 975 21.75 5.90 10.85
CA GLU A 975 23.14 6.27 11.13
C GLU A 975 23.99 5.06 11.54
N ASP A 976 23.37 3.99 12.07
CA ASP A 976 24.07 2.74 12.37
C ASP A 976 24.65 2.12 11.09
N ALA A 977 23.89 2.17 9.98
CA ALA A 977 24.34 1.69 8.68
C ALA A 977 25.56 2.45 8.17
N SER A 978 25.58 3.77 8.38
CA SER A 978 26.72 4.62 8.04
C SER A 978 27.94 4.34 8.92
N SER A 979 27.72 3.95 10.18
CA SER A 979 28.80 3.60 11.11
C SER A 979 29.50 2.31 10.67
N PHE A 980 28.74 1.28 10.26
CA PHE A 980 29.33 0.08 9.63
C PHE A 980 30.14 0.42 8.38
N ALA A 981 29.56 1.21 7.47
CA ALA A 981 30.19 1.58 6.19
C ALA A 981 31.50 2.34 6.32
N LYS A 982 31.68 3.11 7.40
CA LYS A 982 32.90 3.89 7.65
C LYS A 982 34.09 3.03 8.06
N ILE A 983 33.86 1.86 8.66
CA ILE A 983 34.90 1.09 9.35
C ILE A 983 35.26 -0.18 8.59
N ILE A 984 34.29 -0.78 7.90
CA ILE A 984 34.50 -2.02 7.15
C ILE A 984 35.13 -1.67 5.79
N PRO A 985 36.31 -2.20 5.45
CA PRO A 985 37.07 -1.76 4.28
C PRO A 985 36.46 -2.19 2.94
N ASN A 986 35.86 -3.39 2.86
CA ASN A 986 35.25 -3.94 1.64
C ASN A 986 33.72 -3.88 1.73
N HIS A 987 33.19 -2.66 1.92
CA HIS A 987 31.80 -2.41 2.25
C HIS A 987 31.03 -1.70 1.14
N GLN A 988 29.79 -2.15 0.91
CA GLN A 988 28.79 -1.44 0.14
C GLN A 988 27.60 -1.07 1.04
N LEU A 989 27.20 0.20 1.00
CA LEU A 989 26.03 0.69 1.72
C LEU A 989 24.88 0.98 0.75
N HIS A 990 23.71 0.43 1.02
CA HIS A 990 22.49 0.72 0.26
C HIS A 990 21.36 1.18 1.19
N ILE A 991 21.00 2.46 1.10
CA ILE A 991 19.88 3.02 1.87
C ILE A 991 18.61 3.01 1.02
N LEU A 992 17.60 2.24 1.43
CA LEU A 992 16.29 2.21 0.80
C LEU A 992 15.41 3.35 1.35
N LYS A 993 15.22 4.37 0.52
CA LYS A 993 14.40 5.54 0.85
C LYS A 993 12.97 5.10 1.23
N ARG A 994 12.45 5.60 2.36
CA ARG A 994 11.13 5.31 2.95
C ARG A 994 10.91 3.85 3.40
N ALA A 995 11.91 2.98 3.34
CA ALA A 995 11.77 1.64 3.90
C ALA A 995 11.80 1.70 5.44
N ASN A 996 10.86 1.00 6.07
CA ASN A 996 10.80 0.80 7.52
C ASN A 996 11.65 -0.42 7.93
N HIS A 997 11.75 -0.70 9.24
CA HIS A 997 12.57 -1.79 9.79
C HIS A 997 12.29 -3.17 9.16
N GLY A 998 11.02 -3.47 8.90
CA GLY A 998 10.56 -4.73 8.31
C GLY A 998 10.42 -4.69 6.79
N TYR A 999 10.85 -3.62 6.12
CA TYR A 999 10.77 -3.42 4.67
C TYR A 999 9.38 -3.70 4.06
N THR A 1000 8.29 -3.44 4.80
CA THR A 1000 6.92 -3.89 4.47
C THR A 1000 6.49 -3.56 3.03
N LEU A 1001 6.87 -2.37 2.54
CA LEU A 1001 6.55 -1.89 1.19
C LEU A 1001 7.74 -1.99 0.20
N HIS A 1002 8.88 -2.49 0.67
CA HIS A 1002 10.15 -2.48 -0.05
C HIS A 1002 10.78 -3.87 -0.17
N GLN A 1003 10.03 -4.93 0.14
CA GLN A 1003 10.47 -6.34 0.10
C GLN A 1003 11.15 -6.69 -1.23
N THR A 1004 10.50 -6.39 -2.36
CA THR A 1004 11.05 -6.66 -3.70
C THR A 1004 12.33 -5.88 -3.98
N LYS A 1005 12.41 -4.62 -3.52
CA LYS A 1005 13.59 -3.78 -3.74
C LYS A 1005 14.77 -4.26 -2.88
N LEU A 1006 14.51 -4.64 -1.61
CA LEU A 1006 15.48 -5.28 -0.74
C LEU A 1006 16.01 -6.56 -1.41
N ALA A 1007 15.12 -7.45 -1.85
CA ALA A 1007 15.50 -8.69 -2.51
C ALA A 1007 16.37 -8.45 -3.75
N SER A 1008 16.00 -7.48 -4.60
CA SER A 1008 16.80 -7.13 -5.78
C SER A 1008 18.20 -6.62 -5.44
N VAL A 1009 18.35 -5.77 -4.41
CA VAL A 1009 19.66 -5.24 -4.00
C VAL A 1009 20.56 -6.36 -3.47
N VAL A 1010 20.00 -7.21 -2.60
CA VAL A 1010 20.72 -8.35 -2.02
C VAL A 1010 21.13 -9.34 -3.11
N LEU A 1011 20.20 -9.70 -4.00
CA LEU A 1011 20.45 -10.66 -5.06
C LEU A 1011 21.55 -10.18 -6.02
N ASN A 1012 21.51 -8.91 -6.43
CA ASN A 1012 22.54 -8.33 -7.29
C ASN A 1012 23.91 -8.40 -6.63
N PHE A 1013 24.03 -8.04 -5.35
CA PHE A 1013 25.30 -8.11 -4.63
C PHE A 1013 25.89 -9.53 -4.58
N ILE A 1014 25.06 -10.54 -4.31
CA ILE A 1014 25.51 -11.94 -4.27
C ILE A 1014 25.91 -12.43 -5.67
N LYS A 1015 25.13 -12.10 -6.70
CA LYS A 1015 25.45 -12.46 -8.10
C LYS A 1015 26.73 -11.80 -8.59
N ASP A 1016 26.94 -10.52 -8.27
CA ASP A 1016 28.16 -9.80 -8.61
C ASP A 1016 29.39 -10.46 -7.95
N GLY A 1017 29.24 -10.92 -6.71
CA GLY A 1017 30.27 -11.68 -6.00
C GLY A 1017 30.60 -13.02 -6.67
N LEU A 1018 29.58 -13.78 -7.07
CA LEU A 1018 29.76 -15.06 -7.79
C LEU A 1018 30.40 -14.90 -9.18
N SER A 1019 30.19 -13.76 -9.84
CA SER A 1019 30.81 -13.49 -11.15
C SER A 1019 32.27 -13.01 -11.08
N ALA A 1020 32.74 -12.61 -9.90
CA ALA A 1020 34.07 -12.05 -9.68
C ALA A 1020 35.09 -13.09 -9.16
N THR A 1021 34.62 -14.29 -8.80
CA THR A 1021 35.38 -15.50 -8.46
C THR A 1021 35.46 -16.43 -9.66
#